data_AF-A0A960L438-F1
#
_entry.id   AF-A0A960L438-F1
#
_cell.length_a   1.000
_cell.length_b   1.000
_cell.length_c   1.000
_cell.angle_alpha   90.00
_cell.angle_beta   90.00
_cell.angle_gamma   90.00
#
_symmetry.space_group_name_H-M   'P 1'
#
loop_
_entity.id
_entity.type
_entity.pdbx_description
1 polymer ?
#
loop_
_entity_poly.entity_id
_entity_poly.type
_entity_poly.pdbx_seq_one_letter_code
_entity_poly.pdbx_strand_id
1 'polypeptide(L)'
;EKLVEELQPERDLDRSPLFQVLFVLQNAGGEPPKLPDLVFEALGEGSQRANFDLTFQAEEMAAGIDLMLEYRAEVFDGSTMERWLEHFRNLLVSALGEPQRNVFELSLLTAQERQQLVVEWSSAPVHYPREASVIGLFAETAGEYPDSVAVVAGDRSLTYAELAAQVDRLALWLRDHGVGPEVRVGLCVDRSLDMVVAHLAILQAGGAYVPLAPEYPEERLRFMVEDSGAALVLTQEGLDARLPADGAPKFLLEAVVAEASAREAVGASFAAPDPLQLAYVMYTSGSTGRPKGVAIPHRGIVRLVRGANYADLGPDEVFLQLAPMSFDLSTLELWAPLLNGGRVVLMPPEKPSPESVEAAIRDFGVTTIWLTAGFFHVMVDERLEGLRPLRQLLAGGDVLSPHRVRQVLELEGGPRVIDGYGPTENTTFTSCHGMDAADEVGTTVSIGRPVSNSWVFVLDRFGQLVPAGVAGELYTGGDGLARGYAGRPALTAERFVPDAFGVGERLYRTGDVVRWVGEGRLEFLGRSDQQVKVRGFRIEPGEVEAAMLARPEVGQAVVTVFETAGGDKRLVAYVVPAAGHDVDTTVLRHRLSEELPDFMVPGAIVKMAELPLSANNKLDRKALPAPDVELTRAAAEYVAPRGPLEGIVAEIWAQVLEVQRVGRGEDFFALGGHSLLATQVMSRIRQALAVEAPLRLLFESPTVAGMARGIEDLRRSGTAGPKPPALVPVPRDGELPLSFAQQRLWFIDQLEPDSPTYNIPMPMLAEGPLDLVLVERALTHVRQRHESLRTRFEELEGRPVQVVDEGRELPLPVIDLGGLPSTDREAELARLVDRDAQTGFDLARGPLLRARAVRLAPQSNAILFTMHHIVSDGWSVGVLVEEVSTIYQALR
;
A
#
# COMPACT_ATOMS: atom_id res chain seq x y z
N GLU A 1 -41.43 -9.74 20.32
CA GLU A 1 -41.09 -10.73 21.38
C GLU A 1 -41.21 -12.17 20.93
N LYS A 2 -42.39 -12.69 20.54
CA LYS A 2 -42.55 -14.09 20.09
C LYS A 2 -41.60 -14.54 18.96
N LEU A 3 -41.37 -13.70 17.96
CA LEU A 3 -40.41 -13.98 16.86
C LEU A 3 -38.94 -14.02 17.33
N VAL A 4 -38.56 -13.23 18.33
CA VAL A 4 -37.19 -13.23 18.88
C VAL A 4 -36.95 -14.51 19.69
N GLU A 5 -37.99 -15.01 20.36
CA GLU A 5 -37.96 -16.28 21.09
C GLU A 5 -37.83 -17.49 20.15
N GLU A 6 -38.54 -17.50 19.02
CA GLU A 6 -38.50 -18.58 18.04
C GLU A 6 -37.25 -18.56 17.14
N LEU A 7 -36.78 -17.37 16.72
CA LEU A 7 -35.65 -17.25 15.77
C LEU A 7 -34.27 -17.19 16.45
N GLN A 8 -34.23 -16.94 17.77
CA GLN A 8 -33.01 -16.79 18.56
C GLN A 8 -31.90 -15.96 17.86
N PRO A 9 -32.19 -14.74 17.36
CA PRO A 9 -31.17 -13.92 16.73
C PRO A 9 -30.11 -13.48 17.74
N GLU A 10 -28.90 -13.21 17.25
CA GLU A 10 -27.81 -12.65 18.04
C GLU A 10 -28.28 -11.36 18.75
N ARG A 11 -28.11 -11.29 20.07
CA ARG A 11 -28.66 -10.22 20.89
C ARG A 11 -27.61 -9.14 21.09
N ASP A 12 -27.90 -7.97 20.54
CA ASP A 12 -27.17 -6.72 20.73
C ASP A 12 -28.04 -5.80 21.59
N LEU A 13 -27.49 -5.22 22.67
CA LEU A 13 -28.23 -4.34 23.56
C LEU A 13 -28.45 -2.94 22.97
N ASP A 14 -27.68 -2.55 21.95
CA ASP A 14 -27.76 -1.24 21.33
C ASP A 14 -28.72 -1.21 20.12
N ARG A 15 -29.17 -2.38 19.65
CA ARG A 15 -29.95 -2.54 18.40
C ARG A 15 -31.19 -3.42 18.61
N SER A 16 -32.24 -3.14 17.85
CA SER A 16 -33.41 -4.03 17.80
C SER A 16 -33.01 -5.39 17.19
N PRO A 17 -33.39 -6.52 17.81
CA PRO A 17 -32.89 -7.86 17.46
C PRO A 17 -33.41 -8.41 16.12
N LEU A 18 -34.31 -7.69 15.44
CA LEU A 18 -34.95 -8.16 14.19
C LEU A 18 -34.77 -7.20 13.02
N PHE A 19 -34.76 -5.89 13.27
CA PHE A 19 -34.61 -4.86 12.24
C PHE A 19 -34.15 -3.55 12.85
N GLN A 20 -33.38 -2.76 12.10
CA GLN A 20 -32.89 -1.44 12.49
C GLN A 20 -33.62 -0.30 11.76
N VAL A 21 -34.15 -0.60 10.57
CA VAL A 21 -34.84 0.37 9.71
C VAL A 21 -36.30 -0.06 9.53
N LEU A 22 -37.22 0.87 9.73
CA LEU A 22 -38.66 0.68 9.54
C LEU A 22 -39.16 1.62 8.44
N PHE A 23 -39.91 1.09 7.48
CA PHE A 23 -40.65 1.91 6.51
C PHE A 23 -42.16 1.73 6.75
N VAL A 24 -42.89 2.82 6.93
CA VAL A 24 -44.34 2.84 7.20
C VAL A 24 -45.04 3.65 6.11
N LEU A 25 -45.97 3.01 5.39
CA LEU A 25 -46.94 3.71 4.56
C LEU A 25 -48.27 3.76 5.30
N GLN A 26 -48.64 4.95 5.77
CA GLN A 26 -49.90 5.20 6.45
C GLN A 26 -50.93 5.74 5.46
N ASN A 27 -51.74 4.83 4.92
CA ASN A 27 -52.79 5.10 3.93
C ASN A 27 -54.23 4.95 4.49
N ALA A 28 -54.35 4.70 5.80
CA ALA A 28 -55.62 4.65 6.51
C ALA A 28 -55.92 6.01 7.13
N GLY A 29 -56.64 6.87 6.40
CA GLY A 29 -57.02 8.20 6.87
C GLY A 29 -57.83 8.15 8.16
N GLY A 30 -57.25 8.65 9.25
CA GLY A 30 -58.01 8.95 10.46
C GLY A 30 -58.78 10.25 10.26
N GLU A 31 -60.10 10.20 10.03
CA GLU A 31 -60.89 11.42 10.18
C GLU A 31 -60.74 11.91 11.63
N PRO A 32 -60.37 13.19 11.86
CA PRO A 32 -60.41 13.75 13.21
C PRO A 32 -61.85 13.66 13.72
N PRO A 33 -62.07 13.41 15.03
CA PRO A 33 -63.40 13.30 15.59
C PRO A 33 -64.20 14.58 15.32
N LYS A 34 -65.29 14.47 14.55
CA LYS A 34 -66.21 15.59 14.26
C LYS A 34 -67.14 15.80 15.46
N LEU A 35 -66.79 16.73 16.35
CA LEU A 35 -67.70 17.26 17.37
C LEU A 35 -68.30 18.59 16.87
N PRO A 36 -69.61 18.83 17.02
CA PRO A 36 -70.20 20.13 16.71
C PRO A 36 -69.53 21.21 17.55
N ASP A 37 -69.18 22.35 16.94
CA ASP A 37 -68.59 23.55 17.55
C ASP A 37 -67.09 23.51 17.93
N LEU A 38 -66.33 22.47 17.54
CA LEU A 38 -64.88 22.40 17.75
C LEU A 38 -64.12 22.03 16.46
N VAL A 39 -63.05 22.77 16.16
CA VAL A 39 -62.06 22.43 15.11
C VAL A 39 -60.85 21.84 15.82
N PHE A 40 -60.56 20.57 15.55
CA PHE A 40 -59.35 19.90 16.04
C PHE A 40 -58.25 20.09 15.00
N GLU A 41 -57.18 20.79 15.38
CA GLU A 41 -55.94 20.88 14.61
C GLU A 41 -54.90 20.02 15.35
N ALA A 42 -54.35 19.01 14.67
CA ALA A 42 -53.27 18.21 15.25
C ALA A 42 -52.00 19.08 15.28
N LEU A 43 -51.56 19.45 16.49
CA LEU A 43 -50.23 19.99 16.68
C LEU A 43 -49.25 18.83 16.50
N GLY A 44 -48.59 18.78 15.33
CA GLY A 44 -47.52 17.84 15.05
C GLY A 44 -46.31 18.15 15.92
N GLU A 45 -46.32 17.67 17.17
CA GLU A 45 -45.11 17.56 17.96
C GLU A 45 -44.40 16.27 17.52
N GLY A 46 -43.35 16.42 16.71
CA GLY A 46 -42.46 15.32 16.37
C GLY A 46 -41.97 14.64 17.64
N SER A 47 -42.11 13.32 17.71
CA SER A 47 -41.54 12.51 18.79
C SER A 47 -40.06 12.88 18.93
N GLN A 48 -39.65 13.34 20.12
CA GLN A 48 -38.24 13.63 20.40
C GLN A 48 -37.42 12.36 20.70
N ARG A 49 -37.99 11.17 20.48
CA ARG A 49 -37.34 9.89 20.76
C ARG A 49 -37.50 8.94 19.57
N ALA A 50 -36.37 8.55 19.00
CA ALA A 50 -36.30 7.50 17.98
C ALA A 50 -36.37 6.12 18.64
N ASN A 51 -37.34 5.30 18.24
CA ASN A 51 -37.51 3.94 18.79
C ASN A 51 -36.66 2.90 18.04
N PHE A 52 -36.20 3.24 16.84
CA PHE A 52 -35.32 2.43 15.99
C PHE A 52 -34.18 3.33 15.47
N ASP A 53 -33.21 2.73 14.76
CA ASP A 53 -32.11 3.52 14.19
C ASP A 53 -32.64 4.51 13.15
N LEU A 54 -33.59 4.05 12.32
CA LEU A 54 -34.26 4.85 11.30
C LEU A 54 -35.72 4.40 11.11
N THR A 55 -36.64 5.35 11.15
CA THR A 55 -38.04 5.16 10.76
C THR A 55 -38.38 6.13 9.64
N PHE A 56 -38.72 5.60 8.47
CA PHE A 56 -39.24 6.35 7.34
C PHE A 56 -40.76 6.19 7.29
N GLN A 57 -41.50 7.29 7.37
CA GLN A 57 -42.95 7.29 7.30
C GLN A 57 -43.43 8.09 6.09
N ALA A 58 -44.35 7.52 5.33
CA ALA A 58 -45.09 8.18 4.27
C ALA A 58 -46.57 8.18 4.66
N GLU A 59 -47.17 9.34 4.85
CA GLU A 59 -48.57 9.50 5.24
C GLU A 59 -49.38 10.09 4.08
N GLU A 60 -50.46 9.42 3.69
CA GLU A 60 -51.35 9.90 2.64
C GLU A 60 -52.30 10.96 3.20
N MET A 61 -52.12 12.19 2.73
CA MET A 61 -52.90 13.37 3.09
C MET A 61 -53.81 13.77 1.91
N ALA A 62 -54.82 14.59 2.18
CA ALA A 62 -55.74 15.05 1.13
C ALA A 62 -55.04 15.81 -0.02
N ALA A 63 -53.88 16.42 0.25
CA ALA A 63 -53.11 17.21 -0.71
C ALA A 63 -51.91 16.45 -1.34
N GLY A 64 -51.61 15.23 -0.91
CA GLY A 64 -50.42 14.49 -1.35
C GLY A 64 -49.91 13.48 -0.33
N ILE A 65 -48.64 13.11 -0.42
CA ILE A 65 -47.98 12.23 0.55
C ILE A 65 -46.99 13.07 1.35
N ASP A 66 -47.15 13.10 2.67
CA ASP A 66 -46.18 13.70 3.58
C ASP A 66 -45.12 12.65 3.96
N LEU A 67 -43.85 13.02 3.84
CA LEU A 67 -42.72 12.15 4.14
C LEU A 67 -42.03 12.63 5.41
N MET A 68 -41.91 11.76 6.39
CA MET A 68 -41.25 12.02 7.66
C MET A 68 -40.13 11.01 7.89
N LEU A 69 -39.00 11.49 8.39
CA LEU A 69 -37.86 10.66 8.76
C LEU A 69 -37.52 10.89 10.23
N GLU A 70 -37.62 9.84 11.03
CA GLU A 70 -37.17 9.81 12.42
C GLU A 70 -35.89 8.98 12.49
N TYR A 71 -34.86 9.46 13.16
CA TYR A 71 -33.57 8.78 13.23
C TYR A 71 -32.86 9.00 14.56
N ARG A 72 -31.96 8.09 14.91
CA ARG A 72 -31.11 8.22 16.10
C ARG A 72 -29.92 9.15 15.82
N ALA A 73 -29.89 10.31 16.46
CA ALA A 73 -28.85 11.33 16.25
C ALA A 73 -27.43 10.91 16.69
N GLU A 74 -27.31 9.89 17.54
CA GLU A 74 -26.02 9.30 17.92
C GLU A 74 -25.39 8.45 16.80
N VAL A 75 -26.20 8.02 15.82
CA VAL A 75 -25.79 7.15 14.71
C VAL A 75 -25.72 7.93 13.40
N PHE A 76 -26.60 8.92 13.23
CA PHE A 76 -26.76 9.63 11.97
C PHE A 76 -26.70 11.15 12.14
N ASP A 77 -25.92 11.78 11.27
CA ASP A 77 -25.91 13.23 11.12
C ASP A 77 -27.19 13.72 10.43
N GLY A 78 -27.75 14.83 10.92
CA GLY A 78 -28.98 15.39 10.35
C GLY A 78 -28.87 15.78 8.88
N SER A 79 -27.72 16.27 8.45
CA SER A 79 -27.47 16.60 7.03
C SER A 79 -27.50 15.37 6.11
N THR A 80 -27.07 14.20 6.60
CA THR A 80 -27.16 12.94 5.85
C THR A 80 -28.62 12.52 5.68
N MET A 81 -29.41 12.71 6.73
CA MET A 81 -30.82 12.34 6.78
C MET A 81 -31.70 13.25 5.91
N GLU A 82 -31.46 14.55 5.94
CA GLU A 82 -32.08 15.52 5.02
C GLU A 82 -31.79 15.16 3.55
N ARG A 83 -30.53 14.83 3.24
CA ARG A 83 -30.13 14.41 1.89
C ARG A 83 -30.86 13.14 1.45
N TRP A 84 -30.98 12.12 2.31
CA TRP A 84 -31.71 10.89 1.98
C TRP A 84 -33.20 11.16 1.71
N LEU A 85 -33.83 12.01 2.51
CA LEU A 85 -35.22 12.41 2.31
C LEU A 85 -35.41 13.14 0.96
N GLU A 86 -34.48 14.03 0.61
CA GLU A 86 -34.49 14.72 -0.68
C GLU A 86 -34.26 13.77 -1.86
N HIS A 87 -33.34 12.81 -1.74
CA HIS A 87 -33.13 11.76 -2.75
C HIS A 87 -34.39 10.94 -3.01
N PHE A 88 -35.07 10.55 -1.93
CA PHE A 88 -36.32 9.80 -2.05
C PHE A 88 -37.43 10.64 -2.70
N ARG A 89 -37.55 11.91 -2.31
CA ARG A 89 -38.48 12.85 -2.95
C ARG A 89 -38.20 12.98 -4.44
N ASN A 90 -36.93 13.16 -4.84
CA ASN A 90 -36.55 13.26 -6.26
C ASN A 90 -36.90 12.00 -7.04
N LEU A 91 -36.60 10.82 -6.46
CA LEU A 91 -36.95 9.54 -7.07
C LEU A 91 -38.46 9.43 -7.34
N LEU A 92 -39.29 9.79 -6.37
CA LEU A 92 -40.74 9.76 -6.51
C LEU A 92 -41.23 10.73 -7.59
N VAL A 93 -40.70 11.96 -7.61
CA VAL A 93 -41.04 12.96 -8.64
C VAL A 93 -40.65 12.46 -10.04
N SER A 94 -39.46 11.89 -10.19
CA SER A 94 -39.00 11.30 -11.46
C SER A 94 -39.85 10.10 -11.87
N ALA A 95 -40.23 9.23 -10.94
CA ALA A 95 -41.08 8.07 -11.22
C ALA A 95 -42.48 8.48 -11.68
N LEU A 96 -43.04 9.58 -11.14
CA LEU A 96 -44.32 10.12 -11.58
C LEU A 96 -44.23 10.77 -12.97
N GLY A 97 -43.11 11.41 -13.30
CA GLY A 97 -42.87 12.01 -14.61
C GLY A 97 -42.59 10.99 -15.72
N GLU A 98 -41.94 9.88 -15.37
CA GLU A 98 -41.49 8.83 -16.30
C GLU A 98 -41.95 7.42 -15.85
N PRO A 99 -43.27 7.15 -15.74
CA PRO A 99 -43.79 5.95 -15.07
C PRO A 99 -43.50 4.63 -15.82
N GLN A 100 -43.05 4.71 -17.08
CA GLN A 100 -42.66 3.55 -17.88
C GLN A 100 -41.17 3.21 -17.76
N ARG A 101 -40.38 4.08 -17.13
CA ARG A 101 -38.94 3.92 -16.99
C ARG A 101 -38.63 3.01 -15.81
N ASN A 102 -37.59 2.18 -15.94
CA ASN A 102 -37.17 1.32 -14.84
C ASN A 102 -36.72 2.18 -13.65
N VAL A 103 -37.12 1.79 -12.43
CA VAL A 103 -36.75 2.51 -11.20
C VAL A 103 -35.23 2.70 -11.07
N PHE A 104 -34.43 1.73 -11.52
CA PHE A 104 -32.97 1.79 -11.48
C PHE A 104 -32.33 2.79 -12.46
N GLU A 105 -33.11 3.33 -13.41
CA GLU A 105 -32.64 4.35 -14.36
C GLU A 105 -33.06 5.77 -13.95
N LEU A 106 -33.81 5.90 -12.85
CA LEU A 106 -34.24 7.18 -12.29
C LEU A 106 -33.16 7.73 -11.36
N SER A 107 -32.87 9.02 -11.48
CA SER A 107 -31.85 9.68 -10.68
C SER A 107 -32.33 9.94 -9.25
N LEU A 108 -31.53 9.55 -8.26
CA LEU A 108 -31.68 10.00 -6.87
C LEU A 108 -31.19 11.44 -6.68
N LEU A 109 -30.22 11.85 -7.50
CA LEU A 109 -29.50 13.11 -7.35
C LEU A 109 -30.38 14.31 -7.68
N THR A 110 -30.25 15.36 -6.87
CA THR A 110 -30.72 16.69 -7.25
C THR A 110 -29.90 17.24 -8.44
N ALA A 111 -30.42 18.29 -9.10
CA ALA A 111 -29.66 19.00 -10.11
C ALA A 111 -28.35 19.61 -9.55
N GLN A 112 -28.36 20.05 -8.29
CA GLN A 112 -27.19 20.60 -7.61
C GLN A 112 -26.12 19.53 -7.33
N GLU A 113 -26.52 18.37 -6.81
CA GLU A 113 -25.58 17.26 -6.59
C GLU A 113 -25.02 16.74 -7.91
N ARG A 114 -25.83 16.65 -8.96
CA ARG A 114 -25.34 16.28 -10.28
C ARG A 114 -24.30 17.28 -10.78
N GLN A 115 -24.53 18.57 -10.63
CA GLN A 115 -23.55 19.61 -10.98
C GLN A 115 -22.26 19.45 -10.18
N GLN A 116 -22.37 19.21 -8.87
CA GLN A 116 -21.20 18.98 -8.01
C GLN A 116 -20.40 17.75 -8.45
N LEU A 117 -21.06 16.60 -8.67
CA LEU A 117 -20.38 15.36 -9.02
C LEU A 117 -19.80 15.35 -10.44
N VAL A 118 -20.41 16.05 -11.39
CA VAL A 118 -20.02 16.03 -12.83
C VAL A 118 -19.16 17.22 -13.25
N VAL A 119 -19.12 18.29 -12.46
CA VAL A 119 -18.39 19.52 -12.82
C VAL A 119 -17.39 19.91 -11.74
N GLU A 120 -17.81 19.94 -10.47
CA GLU A 120 -16.95 20.45 -9.39
C GLU A 120 -15.94 19.41 -8.90
N TRP A 121 -16.39 18.16 -8.71
CA TRP A 121 -15.57 17.10 -8.10
C TRP A 121 -14.91 16.17 -9.11
N SER A 122 -15.51 16.00 -10.29
CA SER A 122 -15.00 15.09 -11.32
C SER A 122 -13.69 15.53 -11.98
N SER A 123 -13.33 16.82 -11.87
CA SER A 123 -12.16 17.53 -12.44
C SER A 123 -12.56 18.73 -13.32
N ALA A 124 -11.58 19.58 -13.62
CA ALA A 124 -11.71 20.74 -14.48
C ALA A 124 -10.62 20.75 -15.57
N PRO A 125 -10.90 21.34 -16.75
CA PRO A 125 -9.88 21.50 -17.78
C PRO A 125 -8.85 22.54 -17.33
N VAL A 126 -7.57 22.19 -17.45
CA VAL A 126 -6.44 23.07 -17.14
C VAL A 126 -5.61 23.24 -18.39
N HIS A 127 -5.21 24.48 -18.70
CA HIS A 127 -4.36 24.74 -19.86
C HIS A 127 -2.99 24.08 -19.70
N TYR A 128 -2.56 23.35 -20.72
CA TYR A 128 -1.27 22.69 -20.84
C TYR A 128 -0.94 22.53 -22.34
N PRO A 129 0.30 22.20 -22.74
CA PRO A 129 0.70 22.08 -24.15
C PRO A 129 0.17 20.77 -24.77
N ARG A 130 -1.17 20.66 -24.86
CA ARG A 130 -1.91 19.45 -25.24
C ARG A 130 -1.57 18.89 -26.63
N GLU A 131 -1.21 19.77 -27.56
CA GLU A 131 -0.88 19.41 -28.93
C GLU A 131 0.62 19.18 -29.16
N ALA A 132 1.44 19.28 -28.10
CA ALA A 132 2.86 18.96 -28.17
C ALA A 132 3.11 17.45 -27.98
N SER A 133 4.21 16.98 -28.55
CA SER A 133 4.74 15.65 -28.26
C SER A 133 5.81 15.73 -27.16
N VAL A 134 6.08 14.58 -26.53
CA VAL A 134 7.17 14.44 -25.54
C VAL A 134 8.48 14.98 -26.08
N ILE A 135 8.82 14.64 -27.33
CA ILE A 135 10.10 15.05 -27.92
C ILE A 135 10.12 16.52 -28.32
N GLY A 136 8.98 17.08 -28.72
CA GLY A 136 8.84 18.53 -28.95
C GLY A 136 9.13 19.32 -27.67
N LEU A 137 8.51 18.92 -26.56
CA LEU A 137 8.74 19.56 -25.26
C LEU A 137 10.17 19.34 -24.75
N PHE A 138 10.75 18.15 -24.95
CA PHE A 138 12.15 17.91 -24.61
C PHE A 138 13.09 18.84 -25.39
N ALA A 139 12.86 19.04 -26.69
CA ALA A 139 13.66 19.94 -27.51
C ALA A 139 13.53 21.41 -27.05
N GLU A 140 12.32 21.84 -26.66
CA GLU A 140 12.10 23.16 -26.05
C GLU A 140 12.89 23.30 -24.74
N THR A 141 12.75 22.35 -23.82
CA THR A 141 13.47 22.32 -22.54
C THR A 141 14.98 22.29 -22.73
N ALA A 142 15.48 21.49 -23.68
CA ALA A 142 16.91 21.40 -23.96
C ALA A 142 17.49 22.69 -24.56
N GLY A 143 16.67 23.44 -25.30
CA GLY A 143 17.03 24.78 -25.79
C GLY A 143 17.03 25.84 -24.68
N GLU A 144 16.16 25.70 -23.67
CA GLU A 144 16.08 26.62 -22.53
C GLU A 144 17.17 26.36 -21.48
N TYR A 145 17.52 25.10 -21.22
CA TYR A 145 18.47 24.67 -20.18
C TYR A 145 19.69 23.90 -20.73
N PRO A 146 20.36 24.35 -21.81
CA PRO A 146 21.33 23.53 -22.55
C PRO A 146 22.52 23.06 -21.69
N ASP A 147 23.00 23.90 -20.79
CA ASP A 147 24.16 23.62 -19.92
C ASP A 147 23.78 22.94 -18.60
N SER A 148 22.48 22.78 -18.32
CA SER A 148 22.02 22.11 -17.10
C SER A 148 22.15 20.60 -17.24
N VAL A 149 22.48 19.92 -16.13
CA VAL A 149 22.60 18.45 -16.11
C VAL A 149 21.22 17.82 -16.18
N ALA A 150 20.95 17.07 -17.25
CA ALA A 150 19.67 16.41 -17.48
C ALA A 150 19.60 15.04 -16.79
N VAL A 151 20.68 14.25 -16.90
CA VAL A 151 20.72 12.87 -16.39
C VAL A 151 22.09 12.55 -15.79
N VAL A 152 22.07 11.81 -14.68
CA VAL A 152 23.26 11.34 -13.95
C VAL A 152 23.19 9.82 -13.77
N ALA A 153 24.30 9.13 -14.02
CA ALA A 153 24.46 7.70 -13.77
C ALA A 153 25.85 7.45 -13.14
N GLY A 154 25.88 7.29 -11.81
CA GLY A 154 27.12 7.19 -11.05
C GLY A 154 27.95 8.48 -11.15
N ASP A 155 29.18 8.35 -11.65
CA ASP A 155 30.12 9.47 -11.85
C ASP A 155 29.97 10.18 -13.21
N ARG A 156 29.11 9.66 -14.09
CA ARG A 156 28.87 10.22 -15.42
C ARG A 156 27.56 11.01 -15.44
N SER A 157 27.54 12.05 -16.26
CA SER A 157 26.35 12.89 -16.47
C SER A 157 26.28 13.38 -17.90
N LEU A 158 25.08 13.71 -18.36
CA LEU A 158 24.86 14.44 -19.62
C LEU A 158 24.12 15.73 -19.33
N THR A 159 24.55 16.83 -19.94
CA THR A 159 23.74 18.04 -20.03
C THR A 159 22.57 17.84 -20.99
N TYR A 160 21.58 18.72 -20.94
CA TYR A 160 20.48 18.70 -21.92
C TYR A 160 20.97 18.82 -23.36
N ALA A 161 21.97 19.68 -23.63
CA ALA A 161 22.54 19.82 -24.97
C ALA A 161 23.29 18.57 -25.44
N GLU A 162 24.06 17.93 -24.55
CA GLU A 162 24.77 16.68 -24.86
C GLU A 162 23.79 15.53 -25.10
N LEU A 163 22.75 15.43 -24.27
CA LEU A 163 21.69 14.43 -24.41
C LEU A 163 20.95 14.62 -25.73
N ALA A 164 20.51 15.83 -26.06
CA ALA A 164 19.83 16.13 -27.33
C ALA A 164 20.69 15.77 -28.55
N ALA A 165 21.99 16.09 -28.52
CA ALA A 165 22.89 15.76 -29.62
C ALA A 165 23.08 14.24 -29.80
N GLN A 166 23.11 13.46 -28.72
CA GLN A 166 23.17 12.00 -28.79
C GLN A 166 21.86 11.40 -29.31
N VAL A 167 20.72 11.94 -28.85
CA VAL A 167 19.37 11.56 -29.30
C VAL A 167 19.22 11.75 -30.80
N ASP A 168 19.64 12.89 -31.35
CA ASP A 168 19.56 13.16 -32.79
C ASP A 168 20.34 12.14 -33.63
N ARG A 169 21.56 11.81 -33.19
CA ARG A 169 22.40 10.84 -33.90
C ARG A 169 21.81 9.43 -33.88
N LEU A 170 21.30 9.00 -32.73
CA LEU A 170 20.66 7.69 -32.60
C LEU A 170 19.32 7.64 -33.35
N ALA A 171 18.53 8.71 -33.33
CA ALA A 171 17.27 8.80 -34.06
C ALA A 171 17.46 8.71 -35.58
N LEU A 172 18.54 9.29 -36.11
CA LEU A 172 18.93 9.13 -37.52
C LEU A 172 19.23 7.67 -37.86
N TRP A 173 20.00 6.99 -37.00
CA TRP A 173 20.28 5.58 -37.18
C TRP A 173 19.00 4.74 -37.16
N LEU A 174 18.10 5.00 -36.20
CA LEU A 174 16.82 4.30 -36.09
C LEU A 174 15.94 4.50 -37.33
N ARG A 175 15.90 5.73 -37.87
CA ARG A 175 15.17 6.05 -39.09
C ARG A 175 15.69 5.28 -40.30
N ASP A 176 17.01 5.17 -40.43
CA ASP A 176 17.65 4.38 -41.52
C ASP A 176 17.33 2.88 -41.40
N HIS A 177 16.98 2.42 -40.20
CA HIS A 177 16.54 1.05 -39.91
C HIS A 177 15.02 0.89 -39.90
N GLY A 178 14.29 1.87 -40.46
CA GLY A 178 12.85 1.77 -40.69
C GLY A 178 11.97 2.17 -39.51
N VAL A 179 12.54 2.79 -38.47
CA VAL A 179 11.74 3.37 -37.38
C VAL A 179 11.10 4.68 -37.85
N GLY A 180 9.79 4.80 -37.60
CA GLY A 180 8.95 5.91 -38.00
C GLY A 180 7.64 5.93 -37.19
N PRO A 181 6.66 6.76 -37.56
CA PRO A 181 5.35 6.81 -36.91
C PRO A 181 4.73 5.43 -36.69
N GLU A 182 4.30 5.16 -35.45
CA GLU A 182 3.64 3.90 -35.03
C GLU A 182 4.52 2.63 -35.07
N VAL A 183 5.79 2.74 -35.46
CA VAL A 183 6.74 1.64 -35.43
C VAL A 183 7.17 1.37 -33.99
N ARG A 184 7.03 0.12 -33.55
CA ARG A 184 7.38 -0.29 -32.18
C ARG A 184 8.81 -0.81 -32.13
N VAL A 185 9.58 -0.36 -31.15
CA VAL A 185 10.98 -0.76 -30.92
C VAL A 185 11.08 -1.40 -29.55
N GLY A 186 11.46 -2.68 -29.49
CA GLY A 186 11.73 -3.36 -28.23
C GLY A 186 13.00 -2.81 -27.58
N LEU A 187 12.98 -2.60 -26.27
CA LEU A 187 14.13 -2.07 -25.53
C LEU A 187 14.38 -2.94 -24.30
N CYS A 188 15.44 -3.75 -24.37
CA CYS A 188 15.86 -4.71 -23.33
C CYS A 188 17.26 -4.37 -22.82
N VAL A 189 17.34 -3.36 -21.94
CA VAL A 189 18.60 -2.81 -21.41
C VAL A 189 18.47 -2.48 -19.93
N ASP A 190 19.61 -2.41 -19.23
CA ASP A 190 19.66 -1.92 -17.86
C ASP A 190 19.68 -0.39 -17.81
N ARG A 191 19.50 0.17 -16.61
CA ARG A 191 19.60 1.62 -16.37
C ARG A 191 20.97 2.14 -16.74
N SER A 192 21.01 3.07 -17.69
CA SER A 192 22.22 3.71 -18.17
C SER A 192 21.89 5.04 -18.85
N LEU A 193 22.92 5.86 -19.12
CA LEU A 193 22.75 7.05 -19.94
C LEU A 193 22.23 6.69 -21.33
N ASP A 194 22.77 5.61 -21.93
CA ASP A 194 22.38 5.13 -23.25
C ASP A 194 20.92 4.67 -23.29
N MET A 195 20.39 4.11 -22.18
CA MET A 195 18.97 3.80 -22.05
C MET A 195 18.11 5.06 -22.23
N VAL A 196 18.46 6.17 -21.57
CA VAL A 196 17.71 7.43 -21.69
C VAL A 196 17.81 7.99 -23.11
N VAL A 197 19.01 7.94 -23.71
CA VAL A 197 19.22 8.31 -25.12
C VAL A 197 18.34 7.47 -26.04
N ALA A 198 18.26 6.15 -25.83
CA ALA A 198 17.45 5.24 -26.64
C ALA A 198 15.95 5.56 -26.57
N HIS A 199 15.40 5.80 -25.38
CA HIS A 199 13.99 6.18 -25.22
C HIS A 199 13.66 7.45 -26.01
N LEU A 200 14.44 8.52 -25.81
CA LEU A 200 14.24 9.78 -26.52
C LEU A 200 14.45 9.62 -28.03
N ALA A 201 15.45 8.86 -28.47
CA ALA A 201 15.77 8.65 -29.88
C ALA A 201 14.68 7.86 -30.63
N ILE A 202 14.08 6.86 -29.98
CA ILE A 202 12.93 6.13 -30.54
C ILE A 202 11.77 7.10 -30.79
N LEU A 203 11.46 7.96 -29.81
CA LEU A 203 10.40 8.98 -29.93
C LEU A 203 10.74 10.05 -30.98
N GLN A 204 11.98 10.51 -31.06
CA GLN A 204 12.49 11.47 -32.05
C GLN A 204 12.40 10.90 -33.48
N ALA A 205 12.66 9.60 -33.65
CA ALA A 205 12.45 8.91 -34.92
C ALA A 205 10.95 8.73 -35.26
N GLY A 206 10.04 9.04 -34.34
CA GLY A 206 8.58 8.88 -34.47
C GLY A 206 8.06 7.51 -34.03
N GLY A 207 8.93 6.61 -33.55
CA GLY A 207 8.55 5.29 -33.06
C GLY A 207 8.03 5.31 -31.63
N ALA A 208 7.52 4.15 -31.20
CA ALA A 208 7.09 3.89 -29.83
C ALA A 208 7.99 2.82 -29.20
N TYR A 209 8.44 3.03 -27.96
CA TYR A 209 9.25 2.02 -27.28
C TYR A 209 8.38 0.95 -26.60
N VAL A 210 8.86 -0.28 -26.59
CA VAL A 210 8.28 -1.42 -25.88
C VAL A 210 9.32 -1.87 -24.86
N PRO A 211 9.20 -1.44 -23.60
CA PRO A 211 10.18 -1.77 -22.58
C PRO A 211 10.09 -3.26 -22.22
N LEU A 212 11.22 -3.95 -22.33
CA LEU A 212 11.40 -5.37 -22.07
C LEU A 212 12.30 -5.51 -20.84
N ALA A 213 11.74 -5.82 -19.67
CA ALA A 213 12.56 -5.96 -18.47
C ALA A 213 13.52 -7.14 -18.64
N PRO A 214 14.85 -6.92 -18.53
CA PRO A 214 15.84 -7.97 -18.63
C PRO A 214 15.49 -9.15 -17.73
N GLU A 215 15.06 -8.89 -16.49
CA GLU A 215 14.76 -9.92 -15.48
C GLU A 215 13.64 -10.89 -15.86
N TYR A 216 12.79 -10.59 -16.85
CA TYR A 216 11.70 -11.48 -17.23
C TYR A 216 12.18 -12.80 -17.82
N PRO A 217 11.38 -13.88 -17.69
CA PRO A 217 11.68 -15.15 -18.35
C PRO A 217 11.65 -15.01 -19.87
N GLU A 218 12.45 -15.83 -20.56
CA GLU A 218 12.60 -15.78 -22.02
C GLU A 218 11.24 -15.93 -22.75
N GLU A 219 10.37 -16.84 -22.29
CA GLU A 219 9.06 -17.06 -22.91
C GLU A 219 8.17 -15.81 -22.83
N ARG A 220 8.23 -15.08 -21.72
CA ARG A 220 7.50 -13.83 -21.57
C ARG A 220 8.06 -12.75 -22.49
N LEU A 221 9.38 -12.63 -22.58
CA LEU A 221 10.03 -11.69 -23.50
C LEU A 221 9.69 -11.99 -24.96
N ARG A 222 9.68 -13.27 -25.33
CA ARG A 222 9.25 -13.76 -26.65
C ARG A 222 7.81 -13.35 -26.94
N PHE A 223 6.88 -13.65 -26.02
CA PHE A 223 5.48 -13.23 -26.17
C PHE A 223 5.35 -11.72 -26.36
N MET A 224 6.04 -10.90 -25.56
CA MET A 224 5.97 -9.45 -25.66
C MET A 224 6.52 -8.93 -26.99
N VAL A 225 7.63 -9.47 -27.50
CA VAL A 225 8.19 -9.11 -28.80
C VAL A 225 7.23 -9.47 -29.93
N GLU A 226 6.63 -10.67 -29.89
CA GLU A 226 5.68 -11.14 -30.90
C GLU A 226 4.35 -10.36 -30.88
N ASP A 227 3.71 -10.23 -29.72
CA ASP A 227 2.41 -9.55 -29.56
C ASP A 227 2.53 -8.05 -29.85
N SER A 228 3.66 -7.43 -29.47
CA SER A 228 3.91 -6.02 -29.77
C SER A 228 4.24 -5.78 -31.24
N GLY A 229 4.61 -6.79 -32.01
CA GLY A 229 5.05 -6.62 -33.39
C GLY A 229 6.22 -5.64 -33.52
N ALA A 230 7.15 -5.68 -32.57
CA ALA A 230 8.33 -4.81 -32.58
C ALA A 230 9.14 -5.04 -33.87
N ALA A 231 9.53 -3.95 -34.54
CA ALA A 231 10.26 -4.00 -35.81
C ALA A 231 11.74 -4.36 -35.60
N LEU A 232 12.31 -3.97 -34.46
CA LEU A 232 13.65 -4.30 -34.01
C LEU A 232 13.71 -4.27 -32.48
N VAL A 233 14.75 -4.86 -31.91
CA VAL A 233 15.05 -4.83 -30.47
C VAL A 233 16.43 -4.23 -30.24
N LEU A 234 16.50 -3.17 -29.44
CA LEU A 234 17.75 -2.68 -28.87
C LEU A 234 18.00 -3.43 -27.55
N THR A 235 19.19 -4.00 -27.41
CA THR A 235 19.62 -4.70 -26.20
C THR A 235 21.07 -4.36 -25.87
N GLN A 236 21.66 -4.93 -24.82
CA GLN A 236 23.04 -4.67 -24.42
C GLN A 236 23.84 -5.97 -24.35
N GLU A 237 25.17 -5.86 -24.34
CA GLU A 237 26.06 -7.00 -24.19
C GLU A 237 25.72 -7.81 -22.92
N GLY A 238 25.59 -9.13 -23.05
CA GLY A 238 25.25 -10.04 -21.96
C GLY A 238 23.75 -10.21 -21.69
N LEU A 239 22.87 -9.38 -22.27
CA LEU A 239 21.42 -9.57 -22.24
C LEU A 239 20.86 -10.22 -23.51
N ASP A 240 21.61 -10.19 -24.61
CA ASP A 240 21.22 -10.77 -25.89
C ASP A 240 20.85 -12.26 -25.80
N ALA A 241 21.57 -13.01 -24.95
CA ALA A 241 21.34 -14.42 -24.64
C ALA A 241 20.02 -14.69 -23.89
N ARG A 242 19.43 -13.68 -23.26
CA ARG A 242 18.12 -13.78 -22.56
C ARG A 242 16.93 -13.57 -23.48
N LEU A 243 17.17 -13.02 -24.68
CA LEU A 243 16.15 -12.76 -25.67
C LEU A 243 16.03 -13.96 -26.63
N PRO A 244 14.83 -14.30 -27.12
CA PRO A 244 14.62 -15.41 -28.05
C PRO A 244 15.48 -15.24 -29.32
N ALA A 245 16.16 -16.29 -29.77
CA ALA A 245 17.05 -16.22 -30.94
C ALA A 245 16.31 -15.89 -32.25
N ASP A 246 15.05 -16.32 -32.34
CA ASP A 246 14.09 -16.05 -33.38
C ASP A 246 13.24 -14.80 -33.08
N GLY A 247 12.85 -14.05 -34.11
CA GLY A 247 12.00 -12.86 -33.98
C GLY A 247 12.56 -11.61 -34.65
N ALA A 248 12.32 -10.45 -34.03
CA ALA A 248 12.77 -9.15 -34.53
C ALA A 248 14.31 -9.02 -34.51
N PRO A 249 14.92 -8.31 -35.48
CA PRO A 249 16.36 -8.08 -35.51
C PRO A 249 16.84 -7.38 -34.23
N LYS A 250 17.91 -7.91 -33.64
CA LYS A 250 18.49 -7.41 -32.39
C LYS A 250 19.75 -6.61 -32.67
N PHE A 251 19.92 -5.49 -31.98
CA PHE A 251 21.11 -4.65 -32.06
C PHE A 251 21.63 -4.32 -30.66
N LEU A 252 22.94 -4.39 -30.48
CA LEU A 252 23.60 -3.98 -29.24
C LEU A 252 23.63 -2.45 -29.15
N LEU A 253 23.09 -1.89 -28.09
CA LEU A 253 22.88 -0.47 -27.90
C LEU A 253 24.21 0.27 -27.85
N GLU A 254 25.22 -0.29 -27.17
CA GLU A 254 26.56 0.30 -27.09
C GLU A 254 27.19 0.42 -28.48
N ALA A 255 27.03 -0.62 -29.30
CA ALA A 255 27.55 -0.64 -30.67
C ALA A 255 26.81 0.34 -31.56
N VAL A 256 25.47 0.41 -31.44
CA VAL A 256 24.65 1.35 -32.20
C VAL A 256 24.92 2.80 -31.79
N VAL A 257 25.07 3.10 -30.50
CA VAL A 257 25.43 4.44 -30.02
C VAL A 257 26.84 4.83 -30.49
N ALA A 258 27.80 3.90 -30.47
CA ALA A 258 29.13 4.15 -31.00
C ALA A 258 29.11 4.43 -32.53
N GLU A 259 28.36 3.65 -33.30
CA GLU A 259 28.18 3.87 -34.74
C GLU A 259 27.49 5.21 -35.02
N ALA A 260 26.41 5.50 -34.29
CA ALA A 260 25.66 6.75 -34.42
C ALA A 260 26.53 7.97 -34.06
N SER A 261 27.40 7.85 -33.06
CA SER A 261 28.29 8.92 -32.61
C SER A 261 29.30 9.38 -33.66
N ALA A 262 29.62 8.54 -34.65
CA ALA A 262 30.47 8.90 -35.78
C ALA A 262 29.74 9.73 -36.86
N ARG A 263 28.40 9.90 -36.75
CA ARG A 263 27.59 10.63 -37.72
C ARG A 263 27.60 12.13 -37.44
N GLU A 264 27.73 12.94 -38.49
CA GLU A 264 27.47 14.38 -38.40
C GLU A 264 25.96 14.60 -38.19
N ALA A 265 25.56 15.21 -37.08
CA ALA A 265 24.16 15.51 -36.76
C ALA A 265 23.61 16.76 -37.48
N VAL A 266 24.38 17.35 -38.42
CA VAL A 266 24.06 18.66 -38.99
C VAL A 266 22.88 18.56 -39.96
N GLY A 267 21.77 19.22 -39.62
CA GLY A 267 20.63 19.45 -40.52
C GLY A 267 19.58 18.33 -40.56
N ALA A 268 19.61 17.37 -39.63
CA ALA A 268 18.52 16.41 -39.46
C ALA A 268 17.26 17.12 -38.92
N SER A 269 16.21 17.19 -39.74
CA SER A 269 14.90 17.65 -39.30
C SER A 269 13.98 16.45 -39.12
N PHE A 270 13.48 16.28 -37.90
CA PHE A 270 12.40 15.34 -37.59
C PHE A 270 11.09 16.13 -37.55
N ALA A 271 10.04 15.58 -38.14
CA ALA A 271 8.70 16.12 -37.93
C ALA A 271 8.28 15.79 -36.49
N ALA A 272 7.72 16.78 -35.78
CA ALA A 272 7.19 16.53 -34.45
C ALA A 272 6.10 15.43 -34.52
N PRO A 273 6.20 14.37 -33.69
CA PRO A 273 5.15 13.37 -33.59
C PRO A 273 3.79 14.00 -33.27
N ASP A 274 2.72 13.45 -33.82
CA ASP A 274 1.36 13.84 -33.45
C ASP A 274 1.10 13.45 -31.98
N PRO A 275 0.45 14.28 -31.16
CA PRO A 275 0.20 13.99 -29.75
C PRO A 275 -0.59 12.68 -29.51
N LEU A 276 -1.36 12.21 -30.50
CA LEU A 276 -2.10 10.95 -30.45
C LEU A 276 -1.30 9.73 -30.93
N GLN A 277 -0.10 9.91 -31.51
CA GLN A 277 0.80 8.82 -31.83
C GLN A 277 1.30 8.13 -30.56
N LEU A 278 1.59 6.83 -30.67
CA LEU A 278 2.09 6.04 -29.55
C LEU A 278 3.46 6.54 -29.12
N ALA A 279 3.62 6.75 -27.81
CA ALA A 279 4.92 6.93 -27.18
C ALA A 279 5.47 5.58 -26.71
N TYR A 280 4.62 4.74 -26.11
CA TYR A 280 5.02 3.41 -25.65
C TYR A 280 3.90 2.38 -25.61
N VAL A 281 4.29 1.11 -25.50
CA VAL A 281 3.39 0.00 -25.17
C VAL A 281 3.95 -0.76 -23.97
N MET A 282 3.27 -0.68 -22.82
CA MET A 282 3.65 -1.41 -21.60
C MET A 282 2.70 -2.58 -21.36
N TYR A 283 3.23 -3.72 -20.91
CA TYR A 283 2.42 -4.92 -20.71
C TYR A 283 1.95 -5.06 -19.26
N THR A 284 0.65 -5.31 -19.10
CA THR A 284 0.03 -5.67 -17.82
C THR A 284 -0.48 -7.11 -17.85
N SER A 285 -0.82 -7.67 -16.69
CA SER A 285 -1.46 -8.99 -16.59
C SER A 285 -2.83 -9.01 -17.27
N GLY A 286 -3.24 -10.15 -17.83
CA GLY A 286 -4.51 -10.26 -18.56
C GLY A 286 -5.48 -11.28 -17.98
N SER A 287 -6.77 -10.93 -17.95
CA SER A 287 -7.87 -11.76 -17.45
C SER A 287 -8.03 -13.11 -18.18
N THR A 288 -7.51 -13.21 -19.41
CA THR A 288 -7.52 -14.44 -20.23
C THR A 288 -6.26 -15.29 -20.04
N GLY A 289 -5.40 -14.90 -19.09
CA GLY A 289 -4.13 -15.56 -18.79
C GLY A 289 -2.98 -15.23 -19.73
N ARG A 290 -3.10 -14.16 -20.53
CA ARG A 290 -1.99 -13.65 -21.36
C ARG A 290 -1.78 -12.16 -21.11
N PRO A 291 -0.53 -11.66 -21.08
CA PRO A 291 -0.26 -10.25 -20.90
C PRO A 291 -0.92 -9.39 -22.00
N LYS A 292 -1.34 -8.18 -21.64
CA LYS A 292 -2.00 -7.23 -22.54
C LYS A 292 -1.16 -5.95 -22.67
N GLY A 293 -0.82 -5.56 -23.89
CA GLY A 293 -0.07 -4.33 -24.18
C GLY A 293 -0.97 -3.10 -24.10
N VAL A 294 -0.76 -2.22 -23.14
CA VAL A 294 -1.45 -0.93 -23.00
C VAL A 294 -0.73 0.10 -23.88
N ALA A 295 -1.44 0.63 -24.87
CA ALA A 295 -0.86 1.53 -25.88
C ALA A 295 -1.07 2.99 -25.48
N ILE A 296 0.00 3.67 -25.05
CA ILE A 296 -0.04 5.03 -24.50
C ILE A 296 0.42 6.05 -25.54
N PRO A 297 -0.41 7.08 -25.84
CA PRO A 297 -0.02 8.17 -26.72
C PRO A 297 0.87 9.20 -26.02
N HIS A 298 1.59 10.01 -26.80
CA HIS A 298 2.38 11.14 -26.27
C HIS A 298 1.56 12.06 -25.35
N ARG A 299 0.31 12.35 -25.73
CA ARG A 299 -0.60 13.22 -24.96
C ARG A 299 -0.78 12.75 -23.52
N GLY A 300 -0.82 11.43 -23.28
CA GLY A 300 -0.97 10.90 -21.93
C GLY A 300 0.20 11.28 -21.02
N ILE A 301 1.43 11.19 -21.54
CA ILE A 301 2.65 11.58 -20.83
C ILE A 301 2.68 13.10 -20.61
N VAL A 302 2.37 13.88 -21.64
CA VAL A 302 2.36 15.35 -21.56
C VAL A 302 1.32 15.82 -20.55
N ARG A 303 0.13 15.21 -20.52
CA ARG A 303 -0.92 15.47 -19.52
C ARG A 303 -0.42 15.16 -18.11
N LEU A 304 0.33 14.07 -17.93
CA LEU A 304 0.84 13.68 -16.62
C LEU A 304 1.82 14.72 -16.08
N VAL A 305 2.74 15.20 -16.91
CA VAL A 305 3.91 15.95 -16.40
C VAL A 305 3.92 17.45 -16.69
N ARG A 306 2.92 18.00 -17.39
CA ARG A 306 2.78 19.44 -17.65
C ARG A 306 1.46 19.97 -17.08
N GLY A 307 1.54 21.06 -16.31
CA GLY A 307 0.38 21.61 -15.60
C GLY A 307 -0.11 20.67 -14.48
N ALA A 308 0.81 19.89 -13.91
CA ALA A 308 0.54 19.00 -12.78
C ALA A 308 0.04 19.81 -11.58
N ASN A 309 -1.04 19.35 -10.96
CA ASN A 309 -1.63 19.93 -9.76
C ASN A 309 -1.38 19.09 -8.49
N TYR A 310 -0.60 18.01 -8.62
CA TYR A 310 -0.40 17.02 -7.56
C TYR A 310 1.00 17.07 -6.93
N ALA A 311 2.01 17.53 -7.67
CA ALA A 311 3.41 17.60 -7.27
C ALA A 311 4.07 18.83 -7.89
N ASP A 312 5.21 19.24 -7.31
CA ASP A 312 6.03 20.30 -7.88
C ASP A 312 6.93 19.67 -8.95
N LEU A 313 6.80 20.16 -10.18
CA LEU A 313 7.63 19.73 -11.31
C LEU A 313 8.32 20.96 -11.87
N GLY A 314 9.65 20.96 -11.92
CA GLY A 314 10.41 22.12 -12.35
C GLY A 314 11.92 21.88 -12.40
N PRO A 315 12.69 22.93 -12.74
CA PRO A 315 14.14 22.81 -12.93
C PRO A 315 14.91 22.56 -11.63
N ASP A 316 14.32 22.91 -10.48
CA ASP A 316 14.92 22.68 -9.16
C ASP A 316 14.69 21.26 -8.63
N GLU A 317 13.96 20.42 -9.37
CA GLU A 317 13.63 19.07 -8.95
C GLU A 317 14.63 18.03 -9.47
N VAL A 318 15.06 17.17 -8.55
CA VAL A 318 15.96 16.05 -8.79
C VAL A 318 15.21 14.76 -8.49
N PHE A 319 14.86 14.04 -9.56
CA PHE A 319 14.11 12.79 -9.48
C PHE A 319 15.05 11.59 -9.46
N LEU A 320 14.75 10.61 -8.60
CA LEU A 320 15.38 9.30 -8.66
C LEU A 320 14.61 8.38 -9.60
N GLN A 321 15.29 7.79 -10.58
CA GLN A 321 14.74 6.76 -11.46
C GLN A 321 15.05 5.38 -10.86
N LEU A 322 14.05 4.81 -10.18
CA LEU A 322 14.16 3.53 -9.47
C LEU A 322 13.21 2.45 -10.01
N ALA A 323 12.10 2.82 -10.65
CA ALA A 323 11.16 1.86 -11.18
C ALA A 323 11.79 1.09 -12.36
N PRO A 324 11.42 -0.17 -12.60
CA PRO A 324 11.74 -0.81 -13.87
C PRO A 324 11.09 -0.04 -15.03
N MET A 325 11.79 0.12 -16.15
CA MET A 325 11.23 0.83 -17.32
C MET A 325 10.03 0.11 -17.95
N SER A 326 9.81 -1.17 -17.63
CA SER A 326 8.63 -1.94 -18.03
C SER A 326 7.37 -1.60 -17.22
N PHE A 327 7.46 -0.70 -16.25
CA PHE A 327 6.37 -0.30 -15.38
C PHE A 327 6.09 1.19 -15.48
N ASP A 328 4.81 1.57 -15.45
CA ASP A 328 4.36 2.94 -15.74
C ASP A 328 4.76 3.97 -14.69
N LEU A 329 5.17 3.55 -13.49
CA LEU A 329 5.82 4.40 -12.48
C LEU A 329 7.04 5.13 -13.06
N SER A 330 7.84 4.46 -13.92
CA SER A 330 9.03 5.06 -14.53
C SER A 330 8.70 6.23 -15.46
N THR A 331 7.46 6.29 -15.96
CA THR A 331 6.97 7.38 -16.81
C THR A 331 7.10 8.71 -16.08
N LEU A 332 6.70 8.77 -14.80
CA LEU A 332 6.84 9.98 -14.01
C LEU A 332 8.32 10.30 -13.75
N GLU A 333 9.07 9.30 -13.29
CA GLU A 333 10.49 9.45 -12.89
C GLU A 333 11.38 9.98 -14.01
N LEU A 334 11.09 9.59 -15.26
CA LEU A 334 11.87 10.00 -16.43
C LEU A 334 11.34 11.28 -17.07
N TRP A 335 10.04 11.37 -17.34
CA TRP A 335 9.50 12.47 -18.15
C TRP A 335 9.20 13.73 -17.35
N ALA A 336 8.92 13.63 -16.05
CA ALA A 336 8.67 14.80 -15.22
C ALA A 336 9.88 15.74 -15.14
N PRO A 337 11.09 15.28 -14.77
CA PRO A 337 12.28 16.12 -14.82
C PRO A 337 12.65 16.55 -16.26
N LEU A 338 12.70 15.62 -17.22
CA LEU A 338 13.23 15.92 -18.57
C LEU A 338 12.37 16.91 -19.39
N LEU A 339 11.09 17.04 -19.09
CA LEU A 339 10.18 17.97 -19.79
C LEU A 339 9.92 19.28 -19.03
N ASN A 340 10.55 19.45 -17.87
CA ASN A 340 10.42 20.62 -17.00
C ASN A 340 11.77 21.20 -16.53
N GLY A 341 12.89 20.78 -17.14
CA GLY A 341 14.23 21.31 -16.87
C GLY A 341 14.92 20.71 -15.65
N GLY A 342 14.30 19.73 -14.99
CA GLY A 342 14.84 19.06 -13.81
C GLY A 342 15.95 18.06 -14.14
N ARG A 343 16.42 17.33 -13.12
CA ARG A 343 17.49 16.34 -13.25
C ARG A 343 17.03 14.93 -12.90
N VAL A 344 17.40 13.95 -13.71
CA VAL A 344 17.21 12.52 -13.43
C VAL A 344 18.47 11.93 -12.83
N VAL A 345 18.36 11.22 -11.72
CA VAL A 345 19.42 10.38 -11.15
C VAL A 345 19.04 8.93 -11.37
N LEU A 346 19.85 8.19 -12.12
CA LEU A 346 19.60 6.78 -12.40
C LEU A 346 20.16 5.93 -11.26
N MET A 347 19.32 5.08 -10.67
CA MET A 347 19.81 4.02 -9.80
C MET A 347 20.70 3.05 -10.59
N PRO A 348 21.68 2.41 -9.94
CA PRO A 348 22.42 1.30 -10.55
C PRO A 348 21.49 0.20 -11.10
N PRO A 349 21.98 -0.64 -12.03
CA PRO A 349 21.22 -1.78 -12.57
C PRO A 349 20.72 -2.76 -11.52
N GLU A 350 21.41 -2.88 -10.38
CA GLU A 350 21.03 -3.75 -9.29
C GLU A 350 19.66 -3.39 -8.69
N LYS A 351 19.00 -4.38 -8.06
CA LYS A 351 17.74 -4.11 -7.34
C LYS A 351 18.00 -3.10 -6.22
N PRO A 352 17.21 -2.01 -6.14
CA PRO A 352 17.42 -0.98 -5.13
C PRO A 352 17.20 -1.55 -3.73
N SER A 353 18.15 -1.29 -2.83
CA SER A 353 18.02 -1.49 -1.39
C SER A 353 17.70 -0.17 -0.68
N PRO A 354 17.09 -0.20 0.52
CA PRO A 354 16.84 1.02 1.30
C PRO A 354 18.08 1.90 1.49
N GLU A 355 19.26 1.30 1.64
CA GLU A 355 20.51 2.04 1.82
C GLU A 355 21.02 2.62 0.52
N SER A 356 20.89 1.89 -0.58
CA SER A 356 21.27 2.42 -1.89
C SER A 356 20.41 3.64 -2.25
N VAL A 357 19.13 3.63 -1.85
CA VAL A 357 18.20 4.74 -2.06
C VAL A 357 18.53 5.91 -1.12
N GLU A 358 18.72 5.68 0.17
CA GLU A 358 19.17 6.71 1.11
C GLU A 358 20.51 7.34 0.69
N ALA A 359 21.47 6.52 0.25
CA ALA A 359 22.75 6.99 -0.26
C ALA A 359 22.56 7.85 -1.51
N ALA A 360 21.72 7.42 -2.46
CA ALA A 360 21.41 8.21 -3.64
C ALA A 360 20.74 9.55 -3.28
N ILE A 361 19.82 9.56 -2.32
CA ILE A 361 19.16 10.78 -1.83
C ILE A 361 20.19 11.78 -1.32
N ARG A 362 21.09 11.32 -0.46
CA ARG A 362 22.16 12.14 0.13
C ARG A 362 23.18 12.59 -0.91
N ASP A 363 23.72 11.66 -1.69
CA ASP A 363 24.90 11.88 -2.52
C ASP A 363 24.58 12.71 -3.77
N PHE A 364 23.35 12.60 -4.29
CA PHE A 364 22.90 13.36 -5.46
C PHE A 364 21.89 14.46 -5.14
N GLY A 365 21.56 14.67 -3.86
CA GLY A 365 20.60 15.69 -3.43
C GLY A 365 19.23 15.51 -4.10
N VAL A 366 18.71 14.28 -4.07
CA VAL A 366 17.40 13.95 -4.63
C VAL A 366 16.33 14.72 -3.84
N THR A 367 15.42 15.39 -4.55
CA THR A 367 14.32 16.14 -3.94
C THR A 367 12.99 15.37 -4.00
N THR A 368 12.84 14.52 -5.01
CA THR A 368 11.58 13.83 -5.30
C THR A 368 11.81 12.35 -5.62
N ILE A 369 11.05 11.47 -4.96
CA ILE A 369 11.02 10.03 -5.24
C ILE A 369 9.59 9.53 -5.39
N TRP A 370 9.42 8.44 -6.15
CA TRP A 370 8.15 7.77 -6.36
C TRP A 370 8.25 6.28 -6.00
N LEU A 371 7.58 5.87 -4.93
CA LEU A 371 7.71 4.51 -4.40
C LEU A 371 6.42 3.70 -4.57
N THR A 372 6.56 2.39 -4.80
CA THR A 372 5.43 1.48 -4.56
C THR A 372 5.09 1.48 -3.08
N ALA A 373 3.81 1.29 -2.72
CA ALA A 373 3.35 1.24 -1.34
C ALA A 373 4.19 0.30 -0.46
N GLY A 374 4.51 -0.89 -0.96
CA GLY A 374 5.33 -1.85 -0.24
C GLY A 374 6.76 -1.37 -0.01
N PHE A 375 7.42 -0.79 -1.03
CA PHE A 375 8.78 -0.28 -0.85
C PHE A 375 8.81 1.00 0.00
N PHE A 376 7.78 1.84 -0.07
CA PHE A 376 7.56 2.94 0.86
C PHE A 376 7.53 2.46 2.30
N HIS A 377 6.79 1.39 2.61
CA HIS A 377 6.76 0.83 3.96
C HIS A 377 8.14 0.40 4.44
N VAL A 378 8.91 -0.29 3.58
CA VAL A 378 10.28 -0.70 3.93
C VAL A 378 11.20 0.49 4.16
N MET A 379 11.08 1.55 3.35
CA MET A 379 11.86 2.77 3.57
C MET A 379 11.53 3.42 4.92
N VAL A 380 10.25 3.46 5.31
CA VAL A 380 9.82 4.01 6.60
C VAL A 380 10.32 3.14 7.77
N ASP A 381 10.23 1.82 7.68
CA ASP A 381 10.71 0.93 8.77
C ASP A 381 12.22 1.02 8.96
N GLU A 382 12.96 0.95 7.85
CA GLU A 382 14.39 0.70 7.92
C GLU A 382 15.18 2.01 7.87
N ARG A 383 14.69 3.04 7.17
CA ARG A 383 15.45 4.27 6.81
C ARG A 383 14.61 5.55 6.84
N LEU A 384 13.72 5.71 7.83
CA LEU A 384 12.86 6.91 7.96
C LEU A 384 13.65 8.23 7.88
N GLU A 385 14.74 8.35 8.63
CA GLU A 385 15.59 9.55 8.63
C GLU A 385 16.26 9.84 7.28
N GLY A 386 16.52 8.80 6.49
CA GLY A 386 17.05 8.92 5.14
C GLY A 386 16.10 9.59 4.15
N LEU A 387 14.81 9.69 4.49
CA LEU A 387 13.79 10.37 3.69
C LEU A 387 13.73 11.88 3.98
N ARG A 388 14.29 12.35 5.10
CA ARG A 388 14.23 13.75 5.54
C ARG A 388 14.70 14.76 4.48
N PRO A 389 15.75 14.52 3.68
CA PRO A 389 16.24 15.51 2.71
C PRO A 389 15.28 15.76 1.52
N LEU A 390 14.28 14.90 1.33
CA LEU A 390 13.32 15.02 0.25
C LEU A 390 12.40 16.23 0.47
N ARG A 391 11.97 16.85 -0.62
CA ARG A 391 10.89 17.84 -0.61
C ARG A 391 9.54 17.16 -0.75
N GLN A 392 9.47 16.15 -1.62
CA GLN A 392 8.24 15.44 -1.94
C GLN A 392 8.50 13.94 -2.02
N LEU A 393 7.65 13.17 -1.36
CA LEU A 393 7.63 11.71 -1.45
C LEU A 393 6.29 11.31 -2.01
N LEU A 394 6.29 10.79 -3.23
CA LEU A 394 5.11 10.17 -3.79
C LEU A 394 5.14 8.67 -3.42
N ALA A 395 4.01 8.09 -3.03
CA ALA A 395 3.85 6.64 -2.89
C ALA A 395 2.50 6.13 -3.46
N GLY A 396 2.44 4.89 -3.94
CA GLY A 396 1.18 4.34 -4.44
C GLY A 396 1.27 2.96 -5.10
N GLY A 397 0.30 2.67 -5.96
CA GLY A 397 0.16 1.36 -6.61
C GLY A 397 -0.52 0.27 -5.75
N ASP A 398 -0.66 0.49 -4.45
CA ASP A 398 -1.50 -0.26 -3.51
C ASP A 398 -1.92 0.67 -2.37
N VAL A 399 -2.75 0.19 -1.44
CA VAL A 399 -3.22 0.96 -0.28
C VAL A 399 -2.03 1.34 0.61
N LEU A 400 -1.87 2.63 0.89
CA LEU A 400 -0.88 3.12 1.83
C LEU A 400 -1.34 2.91 3.29
N SER A 401 -0.38 2.62 4.17
CA SER A 401 -0.62 2.50 5.59
C SER A 401 -0.72 3.90 6.22
N PRO A 402 -1.84 4.28 6.84
CA PRO A 402 -1.99 5.56 7.54
C PRO A 402 -0.91 5.79 8.60
N HIS A 403 -0.55 4.76 9.37
CA HIS A 403 0.48 4.86 10.41
C HIS A 403 1.83 5.32 9.85
N ARG A 404 2.32 4.62 8.83
CA ARG A 404 3.58 4.93 8.13
C ARG A 404 3.57 6.28 7.43
N VAL A 405 2.44 6.70 6.86
CA VAL A 405 2.31 8.05 6.28
C VAL A 405 2.47 9.12 7.38
N ARG A 406 1.82 8.94 8.55
CA ARG A 406 2.00 9.85 9.69
C ARG A 406 3.45 9.92 10.16
N GLN A 407 4.15 8.79 10.25
CA GLN A 407 5.56 8.77 10.65
C GLN A 407 6.46 9.65 9.75
N VAL A 408 6.19 9.69 8.44
CA VAL A 408 6.93 10.55 7.51
C VAL A 408 6.54 12.03 7.68
N LEU A 409 5.25 12.32 7.84
CA LEU A 409 4.75 13.69 8.00
C LEU A 409 5.10 14.30 9.37
N GLU A 410 5.35 13.46 10.39
CA GLU A 410 5.83 13.87 11.72
C GLU A 410 7.34 14.15 11.74
N LEU A 411 8.06 13.82 10.66
CA LEU A 411 9.49 14.06 10.56
C LEU A 411 9.74 15.57 10.36
N GLU A 412 10.37 16.23 11.35
CA GLU A 412 10.64 17.66 11.27
C GLU A 412 11.53 18.02 10.07
N GLY A 413 11.02 18.87 9.19
CA GLY A 413 11.68 19.22 7.92
C GLY A 413 11.68 18.09 6.89
N GLY A 414 10.87 17.04 7.08
CA GLY A 414 10.67 15.96 6.13
C GLY A 414 9.80 16.34 4.94
N PRO A 415 9.63 15.42 3.97
CA PRO A 415 8.87 15.67 2.76
C PRO A 415 7.37 15.69 3.03
N ARG A 416 6.63 16.39 2.17
CA ARG A 416 5.21 16.12 2.00
C ARG A 416 5.00 14.74 1.38
N VAL A 417 3.89 14.09 1.71
CA VAL A 417 3.55 12.76 1.18
C VAL A 417 2.40 12.89 0.19
N ILE A 418 2.55 12.29 -0.99
CA ILE A 418 1.52 12.28 -2.03
C ILE A 418 1.13 10.84 -2.34
N ASP A 419 -0.11 10.46 -2.02
CA ASP A 419 -0.67 9.20 -2.50
C ASP A 419 -1.06 9.33 -3.97
N GLY A 420 -0.55 8.46 -4.83
CA GLY A 420 -0.82 8.46 -6.26
C GLY A 420 -1.62 7.23 -6.69
N TYR A 421 -2.80 7.46 -7.24
CA TYR A 421 -3.67 6.41 -7.79
C TYR A 421 -3.87 6.57 -9.29
N GLY A 422 -3.68 5.49 -10.03
CA GLY A 422 -4.14 5.39 -11.41
C GLY A 422 -3.85 4.00 -11.99
N PRO A 423 -4.69 3.52 -12.92
CA PRO A 423 -4.37 2.36 -13.73
C PRO A 423 -3.42 2.76 -14.88
N THR A 424 -2.65 1.81 -15.39
CA THR A 424 -1.81 2.00 -16.58
C THR A 424 -2.61 2.50 -17.77
N GLU A 425 -3.88 2.10 -17.90
CA GLU A 425 -4.79 2.56 -18.95
C GLU A 425 -5.16 4.06 -18.90
N ASN A 426 -4.77 4.79 -17.85
CA ASN A 426 -4.92 6.24 -17.75
C ASN A 426 -3.58 6.96 -17.45
N THR A 427 -2.47 6.37 -17.91
CA THR A 427 -1.11 6.92 -17.83
C THR A 427 -0.68 7.32 -16.41
N THR A 428 -0.37 6.32 -15.59
CA THR A 428 0.20 6.46 -14.23
C THR A 428 -0.78 7.04 -13.20
N PHE A 429 -1.24 8.29 -13.35
CA PHE A 429 -2.11 8.97 -12.37
C PHE A 429 -3.47 9.37 -12.92
N THR A 430 -4.49 9.02 -12.15
CA THR A 430 -5.89 9.47 -12.32
C THR A 430 -6.26 10.45 -11.22
N SER A 431 -5.87 10.16 -9.97
CA SER A 431 -6.11 11.00 -8.81
C SER A 431 -4.92 10.95 -7.86
N CYS A 432 -4.72 12.04 -7.12
CA CYS A 432 -3.67 12.11 -6.11
C CYS A 432 -4.18 12.80 -4.83
N HIS A 433 -3.58 12.44 -3.70
CA HIS A 433 -3.78 13.08 -2.42
C HIS A 433 -2.44 13.56 -1.85
N GLY A 434 -2.15 14.85 -1.97
CA GLY A 434 -1.08 15.47 -1.21
C GLY A 434 -1.51 15.67 0.25
N MET A 435 -0.60 15.39 1.17
CA MET A 435 -0.73 15.58 2.62
C MET A 435 0.55 16.25 3.11
N ASP A 436 0.40 17.34 3.86
CA ASP A 436 1.52 18.13 4.37
C ASP A 436 1.65 18.00 5.90
N ALA A 437 0.60 17.56 6.59
CA ALA A 437 0.60 17.30 8.03
C ALA A 437 -0.10 15.97 8.42
N ALA A 438 0.29 15.42 9.58
CA ALA A 438 -0.17 14.10 10.04
C ALA A 438 -1.67 14.03 10.38
N ASP A 439 -2.30 15.16 10.70
CA ASP A 439 -3.74 15.29 10.96
C ASP A 439 -4.59 15.25 9.69
N GLU A 440 -3.99 15.46 8.52
CA GLU A 440 -4.64 15.24 7.22
C GLU A 440 -4.82 13.73 6.92
N VAL A 441 -4.11 12.86 7.64
CA VAL A 441 -4.17 11.40 7.44
C VAL A 441 -5.36 10.80 8.20
N GLY A 442 -6.38 10.39 7.45
CA GLY A 442 -7.56 9.71 8.00
C GLY A 442 -7.32 8.31 8.55
N THR A 443 -8.40 7.61 8.92
CA THR A 443 -8.37 6.18 9.28
C THR A 443 -7.90 5.30 8.13
N THR A 444 -8.14 5.74 6.90
CA THR A 444 -7.58 5.22 5.65
C THR A 444 -6.93 6.36 4.88
N VAL A 445 -5.96 6.06 4.02
CA VAL A 445 -5.41 7.05 3.10
C VAL A 445 -6.34 7.16 1.89
N SER A 446 -6.86 8.36 1.63
CA SER A 446 -7.71 8.63 0.48
C SER A 446 -6.88 8.69 -0.80
N ILE A 447 -7.41 8.20 -1.92
CA ILE A 447 -6.77 8.30 -3.25
C ILE A 447 -6.95 9.70 -3.88
N GLY A 448 -7.60 10.60 -3.14
CA GLY A 448 -7.55 12.04 -3.35
C GLY A 448 -8.50 12.55 -4.41
N ARG A 449 -8.08 13.63 -5.09
CA ARG A 449 -8.86 14.30 -6.15
C ARG A 449 -8.27 13.99 -7.52
N PRO A 450 -9.06 14.05 -8.60
CA PRO A 450 -8.55 13.88 -9.94
C PRO A 450 -7.39 14.81 -10.26
N VAL A 451 -6.39 14.31 -10.98
CA VAL A 451 -5.32 15.17 -11.49
C VAL A 451 -5.81 15.96 -12.71
N SER A 452 -5.16 17.09 -13.00
CA SER A 452 -5.51 17.99 -14.11
C SER A 452 -5.82 17.23 -15.41
N ASN A 453 -6.90 17.61 -16.10
CA ASN A 453 -7.30 17.02 -17.38
C ASN A 453 -7.58 15.49 -17.34
N SER A 454 -7.89 14.96 -16.16
CA SER A 454 -8.40 13.60 -15.94
C SER A 454 -9.75 13.72 -15.27
N TRP A 455 -10.76 13.08 -15.83
CA TRP A 455 -12.08 13.07 -15.23
C TRP A 455 -12.33 11.77 -14.51
N VAL A 456 -13.11 11.82 -13.44
CA VAL A 456 -13.57 10.63 -12.74
C VAL A 456 -15.07 10.67 -12.48
N PHE A 457 -15.70 9.51 -12.51
CA PHE A 457 -17.10 9.32 -12.16
C PHE A 457 -17.24 8.05 -11.33
N VAL A 458 -18.11 8.09 -10.33
CA VAL A 458 -18.43 6.92 -9.50
C VAL A 458 -19.82 6.48 -9.89
N LEU A 459 -19.90 5.30 -10.51
CA LEU A 459 -21.11 4.81 -11.17
C LEU A 459 -21.61 3.51 -10.54
N ASP A 460 -22.91 3.29 -10.58
CA ASP A 460 -23.49 2.00 -10.23
C ASP A 460 -23.37 0.99 -11.38
N ARG A 461 -23.90 -0.22 -11.17
CA ARG A 461 -23.89 -1.31 -12.18
C ARG A 461 -24.69 -0.99 -13.45
N PHE A 462 -25.51 0.06 -13.45
CA PHE A 462 -26.32 0.51 -14.58
C PHE A 462 -25.72 1.76 -15.26
N GLY A 463 -24.52 2.18 -14.85
CA GLY A 463 -23.85 3.36 -15.40
C GLY A 463 -24.45 4.69 -14.92
N GLN A 464 -25.22 4.69 -13.84
CA GLN A 464 -25.79 5.91 -13.24
C GLN A 464 -24.86 6.44 -12.15
N LEU A 465 -24.80 7.77 -11.99
CA LEU A 465 -24.06 8.41 -10.90
C LEU A 465 -24.64 8.01 -9.54
N VAL A 466 -23.75 7.69 -8.59
CA VAL A 466 -24.15 7.45 -7.20
C VAL A 466 -23.96 8.71 -6.34
N PRO A 467 -24.79 8.92 -5.30
CA PRO A 467 -24.59 10.03 -4.36
C PRO A 467 -23.27 9.96 -3.60
N ALA A 468 -22.82 11.10 -3.07
CA ALA A 468 -21.65 11.13 -2.20
C ALA A 468 -21.83 10.20 -0.98
N GLY A 469 -20.75 9.50 -0.59
CA GLY A 469 -20.76 8.47 0.44
C GLY A 469 -21.22 7.08 -0.02
N VAL A 470 -21.84 6.94 -1.19
CA VAL A 470 -22.28 5.66 -1.74
C VAL A 470 -21.16 5.02 -2.55
N ALA A 471 -20.94 3.72 -2.35
CA ALA A 471 -19.95 2.95 -3.09
C ALA A 471 -20.41 2.72 -4.55
N GLY A 472 -19.50 2.90 -5.49
CA GLY A 472 -19.70 2.60 -6.91
C GLY A 472 -18.38 2.27 -7.60
N GLU A 473 -18.48 1.83 -8.84
CA GLU A 473 -17.31 1.56 -9.68
C GLU A 473 -16.74 2.88 -10.22
N LEU A 474 -15.42 3.01 -10.19
CA LEU A 474 -14.70 4.17 -10.71
C LEU A 474 -14.55 4.08 -12.23
N TYR A 475 -14.95 5.15 -12.91
CA TYR A 475 -14.73 5.37 -14.33
C TYR A 475 -13.83 6.58 -14.48
N THR A 476 -12.90 6.54 -15.44
CA THR A 476 -12.01 7.68 -15.70
C THR A 476 -11.98 8.08 -17.16
N GLY A 477 -11.86 9.37 -17.43
CA GLY A 477 -11.77 9.95 -18.76
C GLY A 477 -10.67 11.01 -18.86
N GLY A 478 -10.64 11.69 -20.01
CA GLY A 478 -9.70 12.79 -20.27
C GLY A 478 -8.46 12.36 -21.03
N ASP A 479 -7.46 13.25 -21.03
CA ASP A 479 -6.33 13.17 -21.95
C ASP A 479 -5.24 12.17 -21.53
N GLY A 480 -5.35 11.57 -20.35
CA GLY A 480 -4.44 10.50 -19.93
C GLY A 480 -4.85 9.10 -20.40
N LEU A 481 -6.03 8.97 -21.01
CA LEU A 481 -6.50 7.68 -21.48
C LEU A 481 -5.56 7.08 -22.52
N ALA A 482 -5.27 5.79 -22.35
CA ALA A 482 -4.63 4.98 -23.36
C ALA A 482 -5.45 4.99 -24.66
N ARG A 483 -4.79 4.73 -25.79
CA ARG A 483 -5.49 4.42 -27.03
C ARG A 483 -6.37 3.17 -26.86
N GLY A 484 -5.86 2.20 -26.11
CA GLY A 484 -6.51 0.94 -25.79
C GLY A 484 -5.47 -0.16 -25.57
N TYR A 485 -5.87 -1.40 -25.81
CA TYR A 485 -5.00 -2.57 -25.77
C TYR A 485 -4.52 -2.93 -27.18
N ALA A 486 -3.19 -2.95 -27.39
CA ALA A 486 -2.57 -3.26 -28.67
C ALA A 486 -3.04 -4.63 -29.19
N GLY A 487 -3.54 -4.68 -30.43
CA GLY A 487 -4.04 -5.93 -31.04
C GLY A 487 -5.31 -6.52 -30.41
N ARG A 488 -5.98 -5.82 -29.48
CA ARG A 488 -7.16 -6.34 -28.74
C ARG A 488 -8.37 -5.39 -28.80
N PRO A 489 -8.98 -5.16 -29.98
CA PRO A 489 -10.07 -4.20 -30.13
C PRO A 489 -11.33 -4.60 -29.34
N ALA A 490 -11.65 -5.88 -29.23
CA ALA A 490 -12.81 -6.35 -28.45
C ALA A 490 -12.66 -6.02 -26.95
N LEU A 491 -11.49 -6.30 -26.36
CA LEU A 491 -11.20 -5.97 -24.97
C LEU A 491 -11.15 -4.45 -24.75
N THR A 492 -10.67 -3.71 -25.75
CA THR A 492 -10.69 -2.24 -25.72
C THR A 492 -12.12 -1.73 -25.69
N ALA A 493 -13.02 -2.23 -26.54
CA ALA A 493 -14.42 -1.82 -26.55
C ALA A 493 -15.17 -2.21 -25.25
N GLU A 494 -14.78 -3.31 -24.60
CA GLU A 494 -15.33 -3.72 -23.31
C GLU A 494 -14.96 -2.75 -22.17
N ARG A 495 -13.70 -2.26 -22.15
CA ARG A 495 -13.16 -1.46 -21.04
C ARG A 495 -13.16 0.04 -21.29
N PHE A 496 -13.03 0.48 -22.54
CA PHE A 496 -13.07 1.88 -22.96
C PHE A 496 -14.44 2.16 -23.61
N VAL A 497 -15.41 2.47 -22.76
CA VAL A 497 -16.81 2.68 -23.13
C VAL A 497 -17.06 4.11 -23.59
N PRO A 498 -18.14 4.40 -24.35
CA PRO A 498 -18.50 5.77 -24.71
C PRO A 498 -18.71 6.66 -23.48
N ASP A 499 -18.29 7.92 -23.58
CA ASP A 499 -18.53 8.89 -22.52
C ASP A 499 -19.99 9.37 -22.49
N ALA A 500 -20.64 9.24 -21.33
CA ALA A 500 -22.01 9.66 -21.08
C ALA A 500 -22.12 11.06 -20.44
N PHE A 501 -21.00 11.68 -20.06
CA PHE A 501 -20.96 12.94 -19.30
C PHE A 501 -20.40 14.13 -20.10
N GLY A 502 -19.90 13.91 -21.32
CA GLY A 502 -19.52 14.98 -22.24
C GLY A 502 -18.17 15.64 -21.93
N VAL A 503 -17.29 14.92 -21.25
CA VAL A 503 -15.91 15.33 -20.91
C VAL A 503 -14.87 14.81 -21.90
N GLY A 504 -15.26 13.89 -22.79
CA GLY A 504 -14.41 13.35 -23.86
C GLY A 504 -15.18 12.41 -24.78
N GLU A 505 -14.46 11.52 -25.47
CA GLU A 505 -15.08 10.52 -26.34
C GLU A 505 -15.37 9.20 -25.62
N ARG A 506 -14.55 8.87 -24.61
CA ARG A 506 -14.53 7.56 -23.95
C ARG A 506 -14.23 7.70 -22.46
N LEU A 507 -14.71 6.72 -21.70
CA LEU A 507 -14.33 6.46 -20.31
C LEU A 507 -13.72 5.07 -20.20
N TYR A 508 -12.68 4.94 -19.39
CA TYR A 508 -12.12 3.67 -18.98
C TYR A 508 -12.78 3.19 -17.69
N ARG A 509 -13.31 1.97 -17.74
CA ARG A 509 -13.89 1.25 -16.61
C ARG A 509 -12.79 0.57 -15.79
N THR A 510 -12.51 1.08 -14.58
CA THR A 510 -11.32 0.66 -13.83
C THR A 510 -11.49 -0.67 -13.12
N GLY A 511 -12.71 -1.11 -12.80
CA GLY A 511 -12.97 -2.26 -11.92
C GLY A 511 -12.70 -1.98 -10.43
N ASP A 512 -12.30 -0.77 -10.07
CA ASP A 512 -12.09 -0.35 -8.68
C ASP A 512 -13.39 0.20 -8.09
N VAL A 513 -13.70 -0.19 -6.86
CA VAL A 513 -14.86 0.32 -6.11
C VAL A 513 -14.39 1.42 -5.19
N VAL A 514 -15.05 2.57 -5.28
CA VAL A 514 -14.70 3.77 -4.53
C VAL A 514 -15.97 4.45 -4.02
N ARG A 515 -15.81 5.44 -3.14
CA ARG A 515 -16.87 6.41 -2.82
C ARG A 515 -16.31 7.81 -2.70
N TRP A 516 -17.15 8.81 -2.93
CA TRP A 516 -16.82 10.20 -2.60
C TRP A 516 -16.91 10.44 -1.09
N VAL A 517 -15.93 11.13 -0.53
CA VAL A 517 -15.88 11.54 0.88
C VAL A 517 -15.44 13.00 1.00
N GLY A 518 -15.96 13.68 2.03
CA GLY A 518 -15.63 15.07 2.33
C GLY A 518 -15.81 15.99 1.12
N GLU A 519 -14.84 16.89 0.90
CA GLU A 519 -14.82 17.82 -0.22
C GLU A 519 -14.32 17.15 -1.52
N GLY A 520 -15.08 16.19 -2.06
CA GLY A 520 -14.75 15.57 -3.36
C GLY A 520 -13.44 14.78 -3.39
N ARG A 521 -13.05 14.18 -2.26
CA ARG A 521 -11.98 13.18 -2.25
C ARG A 521 -12.56 11.79 -2.52
N LEU A 522 -11.75 10.92 -3.11
CA LEU A 522 -12.10 9.53 -3.37
C LEU A 522 -11.48 8.63 -2.31
N GLU A 523 -12.30 7.75 -1.74
CA GLU A 523 -11.85 6.66 -0.87
C GLU A 523 -11.93 5.34 -1.63
N PHE A 524 -10.83 4.59 -1.63
CA PHE A 524 -10.76 3.27 -2.27
C PHE A 524 -11.31 2.18 -1.34
N LEU A 525 -12.26 1.40 -1.83
CA LEU A 525 -12.96 0.36 -1.04
C LEU A 525 -12.61 -1.07 -1.48
N GLY A 526 -11.83 -1.23 -2.55
CA GLY A 526 -11.47 -2.53 -3.11
C GLY A 526 -11.82 -2.65 -4.58
N ARG A 527 -12.06 -3.87 -5.03
CA ARG A 527 -12.31 -4.19 -6.45
C ARG A 527 -13.63 -4.93 -6.63
N SER A 528 -14.29 -4.66 -7.76
CA SER A 528 -15.52 -5.36 -8.15
C SER A 528 -15.24 -6.67 -8.87
N ASP A 529 -14.03 -6.83 -9.41
CA ASP A 529 -13.55 -8.03 -10.09
C ASP A 529 -12.53 -8.82 -9.24
N GLN A 530 -11.96 -9.87 -9.83
CA GLN A 530 -11.04 -10.77 -9.13
C GLN A 530 -9.57 -10.33 -9.20
N GLN A 531 -9.26 -9.21 -9.87
CA GLN A 531 -7.87 -8.76 -9.94
C GLN A 531 -7.43 -8.31 -8.56
N VAL A 532 -6.12 -8.38 -8.33
CA VAL A 532 -5.52 -8.02 -7.05
C VAL A 532 -4.34 -7.09 -7.27
N LYS A 533 -4.10 -6.18 -6.32
CA LYS A 533 -2.89 -5.37 -6.27
C LYS A 533 -1.94 -6.04 -5.28
N VAL A 534 -0.72 -6.32 -5.75
CA VAL A 534 0.35 -6.88 -4.93
C VAL A 534 1.62 -6.13 -5.28
N ARG A 535 2.17 -5.38 -4.31
CA ARG A 535 3.47 -4.69 -4.44
C ARG A 535 3.54 -3.74 -5.64
N GLY A 536 2.44 -3.02 -5.89
CA GLY A 536 2.31 -2.10 -7.02
C GLY A 536 1.91 -2.77 -8.34
N PHE A 537 1.97 -4.09 -8.45
CA PHE A 537 1.55 -4.79 -9.66
C PHE A 537 0.06 -5.12 -9.62
N ARG A 538 -0.62 -4.78 -10.72
CA ARG A 538 -1.98 -5.24 -11.01
C ARG A 538 -1.89 -6.65 -11.57
N ILE A 539 -2.29 -7.63 -10.77
CA ILE A 539 -2.17 -9.06 -11.09
C ILE A 539 -3.55 -9.65 -11.30
N GLU A 540 -3.66 -10.46 -12.34
CA GLU A 540 -4.79 -11.32 -12.63
C GLU A 540 -4.53 -12.71 -12.09
N PRO A 541 -5.18 -13.14 -10.99
CA PRO A 541 -4.98 -14.48 -10.44
C PRO A 541 -5.21 -15.58 -11.49
N GLY A 542 -6.13 -15.36 -12.43
CA GLY A 542 -6.39 -16.27 -13.55
C GLY A 542 -5.19 -16.53 -14.46
N GLU A 543 -4.24 -15.60 -14.61
CA GLU A 543 -2.99 -15.82 -15.37
C GLU A 543 -2.10 -16.85 -14.66
N VAL A 544 -2.03 -16.77 -13.34
CA VAL A 544 -1.28 -17.72 -12.51
C VAL A 544 -1.99 -19.08 -12.46
N GLU A 545 -3.32 -19.09 -12.28
CA GLU A 545 -4.14 -20.30 -12.31
C GLU A 545 -4.02 -21.04 -13.65
N ALA A 546 -4.04 -20.32 -14.77
CA ALA A 546 -3.88 -20.91 -16.10
C ALA A 546 -2.49 -21.55 -16.28
N ALA A 547 -1.42 -20.87 -15.84
CA ALA A 547 -0.07 -21.44 -15.86
C ALA A 547 0.06 -22.70 -14.98
N MET A 548 -0.64 -22.74 -13.84
CA MET A 548 -0.71 -23.94 -13.00
C MET A 548 -1.50 -25.07 -13.67
N LEU A 549 -2.67 -24.77 -14.22
CA LEU A 549 -3.55 -25.74 -14.89
C LEU A 549 -2.97 -26.29 -16.19
N ALA A 550 -1.98 -25.62 -16.78
CA ALA A 550 -1.22 -26.14 -17.92
C ALA A 550 -0.37 -27.38 -17.55
N ARG A 551 -0.19 -27.67 -16.25
CA ARG A 551 0.58 -28.83 -15.77
C ARG A 551 -0.30 -30.07 -15.61
N PRO A 552 0.08 -31.23 -16.17
CA PRO A 552 -0.75 -32.44 -16.13
C PRO A 552 -1.00 -32.96 -14.71
N GLU A 553 -0.12 -32.66 -13.75
CA GLU A 553 -0.28 -33.02 -12.35
C GLU A 553 -1.31 -32.16 -11.57
N VAL A 554 -1.72 -31.00 -12.10
CA VAL A 554 -2.65 -30.07 -11.43
C VAL A 554 -4.06 -30.26 -11.99
N GLY A 555 -5.00 -30.64 -11.13
CA GLY A 555 -6.41 -30.83 -11.51
C GLY A 555 -7.26 -29.57 -11.33
N GLN A 556 -7.01 -28.82 -10.25
CA GLN A 556 -7.66 -27.52 -9.98
C GLN A 556 -6.64 -26.58 -9.34
N ALA A 557 -6.76 -25.28 -9.64
CA ALA A 557 -5.95 -24.24 -9.04
C ALA A 557 -6.80 -22.99 -8.77
N VAL A 558 -6.57 -22.35 -7.62
CA VAL A 558 -7.15 -21.07 -7.24
C VAL A 558 -6.06 -20.20 -6.66
N VAL A 559 -5.99 -18.94 -7.09
CA VAL A 559 -5.02 -17.97 -6.59
C VAL A 559 -5.76 -16.81 -5.91
N THR A 560 -5.28 -16.42 -4.73
CA THR A 560 -5.81 -15.29 -3.95
C THR A 560 -4.68 -14.52 -3.29
N VAL A 561 -5.00 -13.35 -2.73
CA VAL A 561 -4.07 -12.61 -1.87
C VAL A 561 -4.32 -12.98 -0.42
N PHE A 562 -3.23 -13.14 0.31
CA PHE A 562 -3.20 -13.18 1.77
C PHE A 562 -2.42 -11.96 2.28
N GLU A 563 -2.98 -11.30 3.28
CA GLU A 563 -2.36 -10.13 3.94
C GLU A 563 -1.83 -10.57 5.32
N THR A 564 -0.57 -10.27 5.61
CA THR A 564 0.05 -10.56 6.91
C THR A 564 -0.39 -9.55 7.96
N ALA A 565 -0.08 -9.80 9.24
CA ALA A 565 -0.41 -8.86 10.32
C ALA A 565 0.28 -7.49 10.14
N GLY A 566 1.45 -7.46 9.49
CA GLY A 566 2.16 -6.24 9.12
C GLY A 566 1.64 -5.51 7.87
N GLY A 567 0.59 -6.03 7.21
CA GLY A 567 -0.01 -5.45 6.01
C GLY A 567 0.68 -5.80 4.68
N ASP A 568 1.66 -6.73 4.67
CA ASP A 568 2.24 -7.21 3.41
C ASP A 568 1.25 -8.15 2.71
N LYS A 569 1.02 -7.89 1.42
CA LYS A 569 0.18 -8.73 0.57
C LYS A 569 1.05 -9.69 -0.23
N ARG A 570 0.68 -10.97 -0.20
CA ARG A 570 1.32 -12.02 -1.02
C ARG A 570 0.30 -12.88 -1.74
N LEU A 571 0.68 -13.36 -2.92
CA LEU A 571 -0.10 -14.36 -3.65
C LEU A 571 0.02 -15.72 -2.98
N VAL A 572 -1.11 -16.39 -2.79
CA VAL A 572 -1.23 -17.76 -2.30
C VAL A 572 -2.02 -18.56 -3.33
N ALA A 573 -1.47 -19.70 -3.73
CA ALA A 573 -2.15 -20.63 -4.61
C ALA A 573 -2.63 -21.86 -3.84
N TYR A 574 -3.85 -22.29 -4.10
CA TYR A 574 -4.44 -23.53 -3.60
C TYR A 574 -4.57 -24.50 -4.77
N VAL A 575 -3.96 -25.67 -4.65
CA VAL A 575 -3.89 -26.65 -5.74
C VAL A 575 -4.47 -27.99 -5.33
N VAL A 576 -5.29 -28.57 -6.19
CA VAL A 576 -5.80 -29.94 -6.06
C VAL A 576 -5.12 -30.80 -7.11
N PRO A 577 -4.43 -31.90 -6.74
CA PRO A 577 -3.80 -32.80 -7.70
C PRO A 577 -4.80 -33.41 -8.69
N ALA A 578 -4.36 -33.61 -9.94
CA ALA A 578 -5.10 -34.39 -10.90
C ALA A 578 -5.24 -35.85 -10.44
N ALA A 579 -6.29 -36.54 -10.86
CA ALA A 579 -6.54 -37.92 -10.43
C ALA A 579 -5.32 -38.83 -10.76
N GLY A 580 -4.85 -39.58 -9.75
CA GLY A 580 -3.71 -40.47 -9.86
C GLY A 580 -2.33 -39.77 -9.90
N HIS A 581 -2.29 -38.45 -9.74
CA HIS A 581 -1.06 -37.66 -9.65
C HIS A 581 -0.85 -37.14 -8.23
N ASP A 582 0.39 -36.78 -7.94
CA ASP A 582 0.74 -35.96 -6.79
C ASP A 582 1.36 -34.64 -7.27
N VAL A 583 1.14 -33.57 -6.53
CA VAL A 583 1.70 -32.25 -6.80
C VAL A 583 2.78 -31.95 -5.79
N ASP A 584 4.02 -31.90 -6.26
CA ASP A 584 5.14 -31.33 -5.52
C ASP A 584 5.09 -29.80 -5.66
N THR A 585 4.79 -29.11 -4.56
CA THR A 585 4.60 -27.66 -4.53
C THR A 585 5.90 -26.90 -4.78
N THR A 586 7.05 -27.46 -4.43
CA THR A 586 8.37 -26.84 -4.69
C THR A 586 8.70 -26.92 -6.18
N VAL A 587 8.49 -28.08 -6.81
CA VAL A 587 8.70 -28.26 -8.25
C VAL A 587 7.72 -27.40 -9.05
N LEU A 588 6.45 -27.34 -8.64
CA LEU A 588 5.44 -26.51 -9.30
C LEU A 588 5.81 -25.02 -9.22
N ARG A 589 6.26 -24.54 -8.06
CA ARG A 589 6.72 -23.16 -7.89
C ARG A 589 7.91 -22.84 -8.80
N HIS A 590 8.89 -23.74 -8.89
CA HIS A 590 10.04 -23.58 -9.80
C HIS A 590 9.58 -23.45 -11.25
N ARG A 591 8.69 -24.34 -11.72
CA ARG A 591 8.15 -24.29 -13.09
C ARG A 591 7.39 -22.99 -13.37
N LEU A 592 6.62 -22.49 -12.41
CA LEU A 592 5.93 -21.20 -12.56
C LEU A 592 6.93 -20.04 -12.72
N SER A 593 8.07 -20.08 -12.04
CA SER A 593 9.11 -19.05 -12.17
C SER A 593 9.84 -19.03 -13.52
N GLU A 594 9.74 -20.11 -14.30
CA GLU A 594 10.28 -20.19 -15.67
C GLU A 594 9.37 -19.50 -16.70
N GLU A 595 8.08 -19.30 -16.40
CA GLU A 595 7.09 -18.75 -17.34
C GLU A 595 6.53 -17.40 -16.89
N LEU A 596 6.42 -17.17 -15.58
CA LEU A 596 5.83 -15.99 -14.97
C LEU A 596 6.89 -15.06 -14.36
N PRO A 597 6.65 -13.73 -14.34
CA PRO A 597 7.45 -12.80 -13.56
C PRO A 597 7.46 -13.13 -12.06
N ASP A 598 8.54 -12.77 -11.36
CA ASP A 598 8.72 -12.97 -9.91
C ASP A 598 7.51 -12.51 -9.08
N PHE A 599 6.92 -11.35 -9.41
CA PHE A 599 5.78 -10.80 -8.68
C PHE A 599 4.47 -11.59 -8.87
N MET A 600 4.36 -12.44 -9.90
CA MET A 600 3.20 -13.30 -10.16
C MET A 600 3.37 -14.72 -9.57
N VAL A 601 4.58 -15.12 -9.23
CA VAL A 601 4.83 -16.45 -8.64
C VAL A 601 4.28 -16.46 -7.20
N PRO A 602 3.38 -17.40 -6.83
CA PRO A 602 2.83 -17.48 -5.48
C PRO A 602 3.92 -17.63 -4.42
N GLY A 603 3.80 -16.85 -3.34
CA GLY A 603 4.68 -16.95 -2.18
C GLY A 603 4.41 -18.21 -1.34
N ALA A 604 3.20 -18.77 -1.44
CA ALA A 604 2.85 -20.06 -0.86
C ALA A 604 1.97 -20.86 -1.83
N ILE A 605 2.20 -22.17 -1.91
CA ILE A 605 1.34 -23.12 -2.64
C ILE A 605 0.83 -24.15 -1.65
N VAL A 606 -0.47 -24.11 -1.37
CA VAL A 606 -1.17 -24.99 -0.43
C VAL A 606 -1.83 -26.12 -1.20
N LYS A 607 -1.38 -27.36 -0.95
CA LYS A 607 -2.00 -28.55 -1.53
C LYS A 607 -3.29 -28.88 -0.78
N MET A 608 -4.40 -29.03 -1.51
CA MET A 608 -5.72 -29.36 -0.97
C MET A 608 -6.21 -30.69 -1.52
N ALA A 609 -7.02 -31.40 -0.74
CA ALA A 609 -7.75 -32.58 -1.23
C ALA A 609 -8.91 -32.17 -2.15
N GLU A 610 -9.60 -31.08 -1.82
CA GLU A 610 -10.67 -30.47 -2.60
C GLU A 610 -10.75 -28.98 -2.29
N LEU A 611 -11.29 -28.18 -3.22
CA LEU A 611 -11.57 -26.77 -2.99
C LEU A 611 -12.89 -26.60 -2.24
N PRO A 612 -12.97 -25.74 -1.22
CA PRO A 612 -14.21 -25.51 -0.48
C PRO A 612 -15.25 -24.85 -1.39
N LEU A 613 -16.46 -25.39 -1.38
CA LEU A 613 -17.59 -24.87 -2.14
C LEU A 613 -18.67 -24.34 -1.19
N SER A 614 -19.23 -23.19 -1.53
CA SER A 614 -20.43 -22.63 -0.90
C SER A 614 -21.66 -23.49 -1.21
N ALA A 615 -22.77 -23.24 -0.50
CA ALA A 615 -24.06 -23.90 -0.74
C ALA A 615 -24.58 -23.77 -2.20
N ASN A 616 -24.03 -22.83 -2.98
CA ASN A 616 -24.35 -22.62 -4.40
C ASN A 616 -23.36 -23.31 -5.35
N ASN A 617 -22.53 -24.25 -4.88
CA ASN A 617 -21.48 -24.92 -5.65
C ASN A 617 -20.45 -23.97 -6.30
N LYS A 618 -20.29 -22.76 -5.75
CA LYS A 618 -19.21 -21.82 -6.12
C LYS A 618 -18.10 -21.92 -5.09
N LEU A 619 -16.85 -21.75 -5.51
CA LEU A 619 -15.70 -21.64 -4.61
C LEU A 619 -15.97 -20.68 -3.45
N ASP A 620 -15.80 -21.17 -2.23
CA ASP A 620 -15.86 -20.36 -1.02
C ASP A 620 -14.44 -19.90 -0.62
N ARG A 621 -14.06 -18.71 -1.08
CA ARG A 621 -12.74 -18.13 -0.80
C ARG A 621 -12.52 -17.83 0.68
N LYS A 622 -13.58 -17.61 1.47
CA LYS A 622 -13.46 -17.33 2.92
C LYS A 622 -13.17 -18.60 3.71
N ALA A 623 -13.54 -19.76 3.17
CA ALA A 623 -13.25 -21.07 3.73
C ALA A 623 -11.89 -21.63 3.31
N LEU A 624 -11.12 -20.91 2.47
CA LEU A 624 -9.75 -21.30 2.16
C LEU A 624 -8.89 -21.18 3.43
N PRO A 625 -8.11 -22.21 3.78
CA PRO A 625 -7.29 -22.18 4.99
C PRO A 625 -6.22 -21.09 4.86
N ALA A 626 -5.93 -20.38 5.95
CA ALA A 626 -4.78 -19.49 5.95
C ALA A 626 -3.51 -20.29 5.57
N PRO A 627 -2.56 -19.69 4.81
CA PRO A 627 -1.27 -20.30 4.52
C PRO A 627 -0.45 -20.37 5.81
N ASP A 628 -0.74 -21.34 6.66
CA ASP A 628 0.08 -21.65 7.82
C ASP A 628 1.41 -22.22 7.31
N VAL A 629 2.51 -21.74 7.88
CA VAL A 629 3.87 -22.21 7.57
C VAL A 629 3.97 -23.71 7.86
N GLU A 630 3.17 -24.25 8.78
CA GLU A 630 3.06 -25.69 9.00
C GLU A 630 2.35 -26.46 7.87
N LEU A 631 1.41 -25.85 7.15
CA LEU A 631 0.70 -26.45 6.01
C LEU A 631 1.55 -26.44 4.73
N THR A 632 2.43 -25.44 4.55
CA THR A 632 3.40 -25.36 3.44
C THR A 632 4.69 -26.15 3.68
N ARG A 633 4.98 -26.52 4.94
CA ARG A 633 6.07 -27.43 5.33
C ARG A 633 5.77 -28.86 4.86
N ALA A 634 5.95 -29.12 3.57
CA ALA A 634 5.96 -30.49 3.07
C ALA A 634 7.08 -31.29 3.75
N ALA A 635 6.72 -32.14 4.71
CA ALA A 635 7.43 -33.37 5.13
C ALA A 635 8.94 -33.32 5.45
N ALA A 636 9.55 -32.15 5.67
CA ALA A 636 10.97 -32.03 6.03
C ALA A 636 11.16 -31.98 7.56
N GLU A 637 11.99 -32.87 8.09
CA GLU A 637 12.35 -32.93 9.51
C GLU A 637 13.08 -31.63 9.91
N TYR A 638 12.60 -30.93 10.95
CA TYR A 638 13.23 -29.70 11.41
C TYR A 638 14.66 -29.97 11.91
N VAL A 639 15.64 -29.34 11.30
CA VAL A 639 17.05 -29.39 11.72
C VAL A 639 17.47 -27.99 12.19
N ALA A 640 17.86 -27.88 13.47
CA ALA A 640 18.27 -26.62 14.06
C ALA A 640 19.53 -26.02 13.36
N PRO A 641 19.62 -24.67 13.25
CA PRO A 641 20.85 -23.97 12.86
C PRO A 641 22.06 -24.41 13.69
N ARG A 642 23.23 -24.51 13.07
CA ARG A 642 24.49 -24.92 13.72
C ARG A 642 25.48 -23.78 13.73
N GLY A 643 25.96 -23.46 14.93
CA GLY A 643 26.95 -22.41 15.13
C GLY A 643 26.37 -20.99 15.06
N PRO A 644 27.16 -19.98 15.42
CA PRO A 644 26.66 -18.61 15.62
C PRO A 644 26.19 -17.95 14.32
N LEU A 645 26.83 -18.24 13.19
CA LEU A 645 26.49 -17.58 11.92
C LEU A 645 25.13 -18.02 11.38
N GLU A 646 24.84 -19.32 11.41
CA GLU A 646 23.52 -19.84 11.03
C GLU A 646 22.44 -19.43 12.01
N GLY A 647 22.76 -19.33 13.31
CA GLY A 647 21.84 -18.79 14.31
C GLY A 647 21.39 -17.38 13.98
N ILE A 648 22.34 -16.48 13.66
CA ILE A 648 22.04 -15.10 13.27
C ILE A 648 21.22 -15.03 11.98
N VAL A 649 21.60 -15.79 10.94
CA VAL A 649 20.85 -15.82 9.68
C VAL A 649 19.42 -16.33 9.91
N ALA A 650 19.26 -17.41 10.67
CA ALA A 650 17.94 -17.96 10.99
C ALA A 650 17.07 -17.00 11.80
N GLU A 651 17.65 -16.28 12.76
CA GLU A 651 16.93 -15.28 13.58
C GLU A 651 16.47 -14.09 12.73
N ILE A 652 17.35 -13.56 11.86
CA ILE A 652 16.98 -12.50 10.91
C ILE A 652 15.84 -12.96 10.01
N TRP A 653 15.89 -14.19 9.48
CA TRP A 653 14.81 -14.72 8.65
C TRP A 653 13.53 -14.92 9.44
N ALA A 654 13.61 -15.41 10.68
CA ALA A 654 12.44 -15.61 11.53
C ALA A 654 11.70 -14.29 11.78
N GLN A 655 12.45 -13.22 12.06
CA GLN A 655 11.93 -11.88 12.26
C GLN A 655 11.34 -11.28 10.98
N VAL A 656 12.04 -11.39 9.85
CA VAL A 656 11.60 -10.79 8.57
C VAL A 656 10.43 -11.55 7.96
N LEU A 657 10.39 -12.88 8.08
CA LEU A 657 9.31 -13.72 7.57
C LEU A 657 8.14 -13.86 8.54
N GLU A 658 8.24 -13.26 9.73
CA GLU A 658 7.26 -13.38 10.83
C GLU A 658 6.95 -14.85 11.21
N VAL A 659 7.98 -15.69 11.23
CA VAL A 659 7.84 -17.13 11.57
C VAL A 659 8.52 -17.44 12.91
N GLN A 660 7.96 -18.38 13.68
CA GLN A 660 8.50 -18.70 15.01
C GLN A 660 9.93 -19.25 14.98
N ARG A 661 10.29 -20.05 13.96
CA ARG A 661 11.62 -20.65 13.82
C ARG A 661 11.92 -21.03 12.38
N VAL A 662 13.20 -20.93 12.02
CA VAL A 662 13.74 -21.34 10.71
C VAL A 662 14.79 -22.43 10.89
N GLY A 663 14.62 -23.53 10.17
CA GLY A 663 15.55 -24.66 10.10
C GLY A 663 16.72 -24.40 9.17
N ARG A 664 17.85 -25.06 9.43
CA ARG A 664 19.10 -24.92 8.66
C ARG A 664 18.93 -25.10 7.15
N GLY A 665 18.11 -26.09 6.76
CA GLY A 665 17.87 -26.48 5.38
C GLY A 665 16.58 -25.92 4.78
N GLU A 666 15.83 -25.11 5.53
CA GLU A 666 14.61 -24.49 5.01
C GLU A 666 14.97 -23.39 4.01
N ASP A 667 14.20 -23.32 2.94
CA ASP A 667 14.39 -22.37 1.84
C ASP A 667 13.65 -21.06 2.12
N PHE A 668 14.34 -19.92 1.97
CA PHE A 668 13.80 -18.58 2.25
C PHE A 668 12.49 -18.32 1.50
N PHE A 669 12.46 -18.69 0.24
CA PHE A 669 11.33 -18.42 -0.64
C PHE A 669 10.21 -19.42 -0.45
N ALA A 670 10.52 -20.66 -0.06
CA ALA A 670 9.51 -21.65 0.36
C ALA A 670 8.80 -21.24 1.66
N LEU A 671 9.48 -20.48 2.52
CA LEU A 671 8.89 -19.89 3.73
C LEU A 671 8.10 -18.60 3.46
N GLY A 672 7.88 -18.25 2.20
CA GLY A 672 7.12 -17.05 1.81
C GLY A 672 7.96 -15.80 1.60
N GLY A 673 9.30 -15.93 1.63
CA GLY A 673 10.22 -14.85 1.29
C GLY A 673 10.10 -14.42 -0.18
N HIS A 674 10.35 -13.14 -0.44
CA HIS A 674 10.33 -12.53 -1.77
C HIS A 674 11.38 -11.43 -1.87
N SER A 675 11.52 -10.82 -3.04
CA SER A 675 12.59 -9.84 -3.32
C SER A 675 12.64 -8.65 -2.35
N LEU A 676 11.50 -8.14 -1.87
CA LEU A 676 11.46 -7.06 -0.87
C LEU A 676 11.93 -7.50 0.52
N LEU A 677 11.44 -8.64 1.03
CA LEU A 677 11.91 -9.22 2.29
C LEU A 677 13.38 -9.67 2.18
N ALA A 678 13.80 -10.15 1.02
CA ALA A 678 15.19 -10.48 0.76
C ALA A 678 16.07 -9.24 0.95
N THR A 679 15.67 -8.09 0.44
CA THR A 679 16.37 -6.82 0.65
C THR A 679 16.44 -6.44 2.14
N GLN A 680 15.35 -6.60 2.91
CA GLN A 680 15.36 -6.41 4.36
C GLN A 680 16.32 -7.37 5.07
N VAL A 681 16.29 -8.66 4.70
CA VAL A 681 17.23 -9.67 5.19
C VAL A 681 18.66 -9.26 4.91
N MET A 682 18.98 -8.82 3.68
CA MET A 682 20.34 -8.37 3.33
C MET A 682 20.75 -7.13 4.14
N SER A 683 19.83 -6.17 4.35
CA SER A 683 20.06 -5.01 5.19
C SER A 683 20.42 -5.41 6.63
N ARG A 684 19.60 -6.27 7.24
CA ARG A 684 19.80 -6.76 8.62
C ARG A 684 21.03 -7.64 8.75
N ILE A 685 21.35 -8.46 7.75
CA ILE A 685 22.60 -9.23 7.67
C ILE A 685 23.80 -8.29 7.68
N ARG A 686 23.77 -7.23 6.87
CA ARG A 686 24.85 -6.23 6.84
C ARG A 686 25.00 -5.54 8.19
N GLN A 687 23.89 -5.15 8.83
CA GLN A 687 23.90 -4.53 10.17
C GLN A 687 24.45 -5.48 11.24
N ALA A 688 23.98 -6.73 11.29
CA ALA A 688 24.35 -7.71 12.31
C ALA A 688 25.77 -8.26 12.13
N LEU A 689 26.23 -8.41 10.88
CA LEU A 689 27.46 -9.14 10.55
C LEU A 689 28.57 -8.27 9.97
N ALA A 690 28.31 -7.01 9.63
CA ALA A 690 29.23 -6.10 8.95
C ALA A 690 29.82 -6.70 7.65
N VAL A 691 29.01 -7.48 6.92
CA VAL A 691 29.36 -8.09 5.63
C VAL A 691 28.42 -7.54 4.58
N GLU A 692 28.98 -6.99 3.50
CA GLU A 692 28.21 -6.76 2.28
C GLU A 692 28.10 -8.07 1.52
N ALA A 693 26.96 -8.73 1.68
CA ALA A 693 26.59 -9.87 0.86
C ALA A 693 25.74 -9.37 -0.32
N PRO A 694 26.06 -9.75 -1.57
CA PRO A 694 25.22 -9.40 -2.72
C PRO A 694 23.89 -10.13 -2.62
N LEU A 695 22.79 -9.48 -3.00
CA LEU A 695 21.45 -10.09 -2.99
C LEU A 695 21.40 -11.42 -3.76
N ARG A 696 22.18 -11.54 -4.84
CA ARG A 696 22.32 -12.76 -5.64
C ARG A 696 22.67 -13.99 -4.80
N LEU A 697 23.44 -13.82 -3.72
CA LEU A 697 23.84 -14.92 -2.85
C LEU A 697 22.65 -15.61 -2.20
N LEU A 698 21.59 -14.87 -1.85
CA LEU A 698 20.36 -15.46 -1.31
C LEU A 698 19.61 -16.29 -2.35
N PHE A 699 19.66 -15.91 -3.62
CA PHE A 699 19.02 -16.68 -4.71
C PHE A 699 19.82 -17.93 -5.08
N GLU A 700 21.16 -17.84 -5.07
CA GLU A 700 22.04 -18.99 -5.34
C GLU A 700 22.11 -19.98 -4.18
N SER A 701 21.94 -19.51 -2.95
CA SER A 701 22.03 -20.30 -1.73
C SER A 701 20.87 -19.99 -0.77
N PRO A 702 19.63 -20.35 -1.14
CA PRO A 702 18.41 -19.91 -0.46
C PRO A 702 18.13 -20.62 0.87
N THR A 703 19.11 -21.30 1.47
CA THR A 703 18.95 -21.96 2.79
C THR A 703 19.81 -21.28 3.84
N VAL A 704 19.43 -21.36 5.12
CA VAL A 704 20.22 -20.80 6.23
C VAL A 704 21.68 -21.31 6.18
N ALA A 705 21.89 -22.60 5.96
CA ALA A 705 23.24 -23.17 5.83
C ALA A 705 24.00 -22.66 4.59
N GLY A 706 23.32 -22.57 3.44
CA GLY A 706 23.93 -22.05 2.21
C GLY A 706 24.36 -20.60 2.37
N MET A 707 23.46 -19.77 2.89
CA MET A 707 23.68 -18.35 3.12
C MET A 707 24.79 -18.10 4.14
N ALA A 708 24.81 -18.83 5.26
CA ALA A 708 25.88 -18.75 6.25
C ALA A 708 27.24 -19.12 5.65
N ARG A 709 27.31 -20.17 4.82
CA ARG A 709 28.55 -20.55 4.12
C ARG A 709 29.02 -19.45 3.18
N GLY A 710 28.12 -18.88 2.38
CA GLY A 710 28.43 -17.76 1.49
C GLY A 710 28.96 -16.52 2.23
N ILE A 711 28.35 -16.17 3.37
CA ILE A 711 28.86 -15.09 4.23
C ILE A 711 30.25 -15.41 4.77
N GLU A 712 30.48 -16.66 5.18
CA GLU A 712 31.78 -17.07 5.72
C GLU A 712 32.88 -16.97 4.66
N ASP A 713 32.57 -17.36 3.42
CA ASP A 713 33.50 -17.24 2.28
C ASP A 713 33.79 -15.77 1.94
N LEU A 714 32.78 -14.89 1.96
CA LEU A 714 32.95 -13.44 1.80
C LEU A 714 33.81 -12.81 2.91
N ARG A 715 33.64 -13.28 4.16
CA ARG A 715 34.47 -12.85 5.29
C ARG A 715 35.93 -13.27 5.13
N ARG A 716 36.19 -14.43 4.54
CA ARG A 716 37.55 -14.92 4.25
C ARG A 716 38.20 -14.18 3.09
N SER A 717 37.43 -13.65 2.14
CA SER A 717 37.94 -12.89 0.98
C SER A 717 38.23 -11.41 1.25
N GLY A 718 37.95 -10.88 2.45
CA GLY A 718 38.48 -9.59 2.91
C GLY A 718 37.65 -8.33 2.60
N THR A 719 36.37 -8.45 2.22
CA THR A 719 35.47 -7.32 1.94
C THR A 719 34.62 -6.93 3.16
N ALA A 720 35.24 -6.74 4.33
CA ALA A 720 34.53 -6.41 5.57
C ALA A 720 34.58 -4.90 5.88
N GLY A 721 33.41 -4.26 5.99
CA GLY A 721 33.26 -2.90 6.51
C GLY A 721 33.56 -2.81 8.03
N PRO A 722 33.67 -1.60 8.59
CA PRO A 722 34.09 -1.40 9.98
C PRO A 722 33.07 -1.95 10.99
N LYS A 723 33.60 -2.64 12.01
CA LYS A 723 32.85 -3.41 13.02
C LYS A 723 32.41 -2.51 14.20
N PRO A 724 31.17 -2.58 14.69
CA PRO A 724 30.82 -2.00 15.99
C PRO A 724 31.46 -2.82 17.14
N PRO A 725 31.80 -2.19 18.28
CA PRO A 725 32.42 -2.85 19.42
C PRO A 725 31.46 -3.81 20.14
N ALA A 726 32.00 -4.85 20.77
CA ALA A 726 31.22 -5.83 21.52
C ALA A 726 30.65 -5.23 22.82
N LEU A 727 29.42 -5.59 23.17
CA LEU A 727 28.80 -5.23 24.45
C LEU A 727 29.52 -5.94 25.61
N VAL A 728 29.97 -5.16 26.60
CA VAL A 728 30.66 -5.66 27.79
C VAL A 728 29.92 -5.22 29.06
N PRO A 729 29.79 -6.08 30.09
CA PRO A 729 29.22 -5.67 31.37
C PRO A 729 30.00 -4.51 31.99
N VAL A 730 29.29 -3.51 32.52
CA VAL A 730 29.88 -2.34 33.21
C VAL A 730 29.61 -2.39 34.71
N PRO A 731 30.56 -1.96 35.56
CA PRO A 731 30.32 -1.79 36.99
C PRO A 731 29.15 -0.83 37.30
N ARG A 732 28.47 -1.05 38.43
CA ARG A 732 27.30 -0.26 38.88
C ARG A 732 27.63 0.76 39.97
N ASP A 733 28.91 0.96 40.26
CA ASP A 733 29.46 1.86 41.28
C ASP A 733 29.89 3.23 40.73
N GLY A 734 29.61 3.52 39.46
CA GLY A 734 29.93 4.79 38.79
C GLY A 734 28.73 5.41 38.07
N GLU A 735 28.94 6.61 37.50
CA GLU A 735 27.93 7.33 36.72
C GLU A 735 27.54 6.53 35.47
N LEU A 736 26.27 6.14 35.39
CA LEU A 736 25.72 5.42 34.24
C LEU A 736 25.05 6.44 33.30
N PRO A 737 25.63 6.73 32.12
CA PRO A 737 25.03 7.68 31.19
C PRO A 737 23.71 7.13 30.65
N LEU A 738 22.77 8.02 30.36
CA LEU A 738 21.56 7.67 29.62
C LEU A 738 21.93 7.32 28.17
N SER A 739 21.22 6.35 27.60
CA SER A 739 21.20 6.17 26.15
C SER A 739 20.60 7.40 25.45
N PHE A 740 20.87 7.60 24.16
CA PHE A 740 20.31 8.72 23.40
C PHE A 740 18.77 8.78 23.45
N ALA A 741 18.10 7.61 23.44
CA ALA A 741 16.65 7.53 23.57
C ALA A 741 16.17 7.98 24.96
N GLN A 742 16.86 7.57 26.02
CA GLN A 742 16.56 8.01 27.37
C GLN A 742 16.85 9.51 27.57
N GLN A 743 17.91 10.05 26.96
CA GLN A 743 18.24 11.48 27.03
C GLN A 743 17.13 12.34 26.42
N ARG A 744 16.56 11.92 25.27
CA ARG A 744 15.41 12.59 24.66
C ARG A 744 14.21 12.62 25.61
N LEU A 745 13.83 11.48 26.18
CA LEU A 745 12.67 11.39 27.07
C LEU A 745 12.87 12.16 28.38
N TRP A 746 14.09 12.12 28.94
CA TRP A 746 14.44 12.92 30.10
C TRP A 746 14.37 14.42 29.81
N PHE A 747 14.86 14.87 28.65
CA PHE A 747 14.77 16.27 28.23
C PHE A 747 13.32 16.74 28.09
N ILE A 748 12.44 15.91 27.52
CA ILE A 748 11.02 16.23 27.40
C ILE A 748 10.36 16.32 28.78
N ASP A 749 10.67 15.41 29.69
CA ASP A 749 10.19 15.46 31.08
C ASP A 749 10.65 16.73 31.83
N GLN A 750 11.83 17.28 31.53
CA GLN A 750 12.25 18.58 32.08
C GLN A 750 11.43 19.77 31.55
N LEU A 751 10.87 19.66 30.35
CA LEU A 751 10.00 20.69 29.76
C LEU A 751 8.55 20.55 30.24
N GLU A 752 8.10 19.30 30.44
CA GLU A 752 6.74 18.95 30.86
C GLU A 752 6.75 17.97 32.05
N PRO A 753 7.07 18.44 33.27
CA PRO A 753 7.11 17.56 34.45
C PRO A 753 5.75 16.92 34.73
N ASP A 754 5.75 15.67 35.18
CA ASP A 754 4.57 14.88 35.53
C ASP A 754 3.58 14.63 34.36
N SER A 755 4.03 14.80 33.11
CA SER A 755 3.21 14.59 31.92
C SER A 755 2.92 13.09 31.70
N PRO A 756 1.66 12.68 31.48
CA PRO A 756 1.32 11.29 31.19
C PRO A 756 1.56 10.90 29.72
N THR A 757 2.03 11.82 28.87
CA THR A 757 2.19 11.64 27.42
C THR A 757 3.02 10.40 27.05
N TYR A 758 3.99 10.02 27.89
CA TYR A 758 4.86 8.86 27.67
C TYR A 758 4.59 7.70 28.63
N ASN A 759 3.38 7.64 29.18
CA ASN A 759 2.91 6.46 29.90
C ASN A 759 2.55 5.35 28.89
N ILE A 760 2.89 4.11 29.26
CA ILE A 760 2.51 2.89 28.55
C ILE A 760 1.51 2.14 29.45
N PRO A 761 0.19 2.45 29.38
CA PRO A 761 -0.84 1.76 30.13
C PRO A 761 -1.21 0.41 29.49
N MET A 762 -1.30 -0.64 30.29
CA MET A 762 -1.66 -1.99 29.84
C MET A 762 -2.72 -2.60 30.77
N PRO A 763 -4.01 -2.24 30.60
CA PRO A 763 -5.10 -2.89 31.31
C PRO A 763 -5.34 -4.29 30.71
N MET A 764 -5.39 -5.31 31.57
CA MET A 764 -5.65 -6.69 31.19
C MET A 764 -6.85 -7.25 31.93
N LEU A 765 -7.81 -7.83 31.21
CA LEU A 765 -8.92 -8.57 31.82
C LEU A 765 -8.54 -10.05 31.95
N ALA A 766 -8.79 -10.63 33.12
CA ALA A 766 -8.51 -12.02 33.44
C ALA A 766 -9.79 -12.71 33.94
N GLU A 767 -10.24 -13.70 33.17
CA GLU A 767 -11.35 -14.58 33.53
C GLU A 767 -10.84 -15.92 34.05
N GLY A 768 -11.46 -16.43 35.10
CA GLY A 768 -11.09 -17.66 35.80
C GLY A 768 -10.36 -17.43 37.14
N PRO A 769 -9.87 -18.52 37.76
CA PRO A 769 -9.23 -18.48 39.08
C PRO A 769 -7.80 -17.93 38.98
N LEU A 770 -7.68 -16.60 38.97
CA LEU A 770 -6.40 -15.89 39.03
C LEU A 770 -5.94 -15.73 40.49
N ASP A 771 -4.74 -16.21 40.81
CA ASP A 771 -4.13 -16.01 42.13
C ASP A 771 -3.33 -14.70 42.15
N LEU A 772 -3.91 -13.65 42.71
CA LEU A 772 -3.29 -12.32 42.77
C LEU A 772 -1.99 -12.31 43.58
N VAL A 773 -1.79 -13.23 44.52
CA VAL A 773 -0.54 -13.36 45.28
C VAL A 773 0.58 -13.87 44.38
N LEU A 774 0.27 -14.81 43.48
CA LEU A 774 1.25 -15.30 42.50
C LEU A 774 1.55 -14.25 41.43
N VAL A 775 0.57 -13.44 41.03
CA VAL A 775 0.79 -12.30 40.12
C VAL A 775 1.75 -11.28 40.74
N GLU A 776 1.54 -10.89 42.00
CA GLU A 776 2.42 -9.97 42.73
C GLU A 776 3.86 -10.50 42.82
N ARG A 777 4.02 -11.80 43.12
CA ARG A 777 5.34 -12.45 43.18
C ARG A 777 6.02 -12.52 41.82
N ALA A 778 5.28 -12.82 40.75
CA ALA A 778 5.82 -12.87 39.39
C ALA A 778 6.31 -11.48 38.93
N LEU A 779 5.51 -10.45 39.14
CA LEU A 779 5.88 -9.07 38.83
C LEU A 779 7.10 -8.60 39.66
N THR A 780 7.18 -9.00 40.93
CA THR A 780 8.33 -8.71 41.79
C THR A 780 9.61 -9.37 41.27
N HIS A 781 9.55 -10.63 40.82
CA HIS A 781 10.71 -11.31 40.24
C HIS A 781 11.20 -10.63 38.95
N VAL A 782 10.28 -10.24 38.06
CA VAL A 782 10.62 -9.53 36.82
C VAL A 782 11.26 -8.18 37.13
N ARG A 783 10.72 -7.42 38.08
CA ARG A 783 11.33 -6.16 38.54
C ARG A 783 12.73 -6.35 39.12
N GLN A 784 12.97 -7.44 39.86
CA GLN A 784 14.30 -7.73 40.42
C GLN A 784 15.32 -8.10 39.34
N ARG A 785 14.88 -8.83 38.32
CA ARG A 785 15.71 -9.29 37.20
C ARG A 785 16.13 -8.17 36.27
N HIS A 786 15.21 -7.27 35.92
CA HIS A 786 15.47 -6.21 34.94
C HIS A 786 15.84 -4.89 35.61
N GLU A 787 17.09 -4.46 35.42
CA GLU A 787 17.61 -3.23 36.03
C GLU A 787 16.80 -2.00 35.63
N SER A 788 16.35 -1.92 34.38
CA SER A 788 15.54 -0.82 33.84
C SER A 788 14.29 -0.54 34.68
N LEU A 789 13.62 -1.59 35.19
CA LEU A 789 12.39 -1.50 35.99
C LEU A 789 12.63 -1.01 37.44
N ARG A 790 13.89 -0.84 37.81
CA ARG A 790 14.33 -0.27 39.10
C ARG A 790 15.30 0.89 38.89
N THR A 791 15.31 1.48 37.69
CA THR A 791 16.11 2.66 37.38
C THR A 791 15.28 3.93 37.53
N ARG A 792 15.90 4.95 38.13
CA ARG A 792 15.44 6.35 38.15
C ARG A 792 16.53 7.24 37.54
N PHE A 793 16.17 8.46 37.18
CA PHE A 793 17.01 9.37 36.40
C PHE A 793 17.26 10.67 37.18
N GLU A 794 18.46 10.84 37.70
CA GLU A 794 18.85 12.04 38.45
C GLU A 794 19.64 13.02 37.58
N GLU A 795 19.61 14.30 37.93
CA GLU A 795 20.53 15.29 37.40
C GLU A 795 21.74 15.44 38.34
N LEU A 796 22.93 15.19 37.82
CA LEU A 796 24.20 15.41 38.52
C LEU A 796 25.06 16.38 37.70
N GLU A 797 25.40 17.54 38.28
CA GLU A 797 26.23 18.58 37.64
C GLU A 797 25.75 18.99 36.22
N GLY A 798 24.43 19.07 36.01
CA GLY A 798 23.85 19.46 34.72
C GLY A 798 23.77 18.35 33.67
N ARG A 799 23.97 17.08 34.07
CA ARG A 799 23.85 15.91 33.19
C ARG A 799 22.92 14.86 33.80
N PRO A 800 22.08 14.21 32.98
CA PRO A 800 21.27 13.12 33.47
C PRO A 800 22.11 11.85 33.66
N VAL A 801 21.88 11.15 34.76
CA VAL A 801 22.49 9.86 35.08
C VAL A 801 21.44 8.83 35.48
N GLN A 802 21.69 7.57 35.16
CA GLN A 802 20.86 6.44 35.60
C GLN A 802 21.28 6.03 37.01
N VAL A 803 20.31 5.93 37.91
CA VAL A 803 20.49 5.36 39.26
C VAL A 803 19.65 4.11 39.36
N VAL A 804 20.32 2.97 39.51
CA VAL A 804 19.65 1.65 39.59
C VAL A 804 19.46 1.29 41.06
N ASP A 805 18.21 1.34 41.54
CA ASP A 805 17.86 1.03 42.92
C ASP A 805 17.91 -0.48 43.20
N GLU A 806 17.97 -0.86 44.48
CA GLU A 806 17.80 -2.27 44.89
C GLU A 806 16.40 -2.78 44.53
N GLY A 807 16.31 -4.03 44.06
CA GLY A 807 15.07 -4.67 43.63
C GLY A 807 14.10 -4.97 44.80
N ARG A 808 13.39 -3.95 45.26
CA ARG A 808 12.32 -4.09 46.28
C ARG A 808 11.09 -4.83 45.72
N GLU A 809 10.14 -5.13 46.58
CA GLU A 809 8.83 -5.68 46.17
C GLU A 809 8.05 -4.64 45.34
N LEU A 810 7.28 -5.13 44.35
CA LEU A 810 6.30 -4.31 43.64
C LEU A 810 4.91 -4.60 44.22
N PRO A 811 4.30 -3.66 44.97
CA PRO A 811 2.99 -3.91 45.55
C PRO A 811 1.92 -4.05 44.45
N LEU A 812 0.97 -4.94 44.66
CA LEU A 812 -0.24 -5.09 43.82
C LEU A 812 -1.51 -4.77 44.64
N PRO A 813 -1.86 -3.49 44.85
CA PRO A 813 -3.07 -3.13 45.57
C PRO A 813 -4.32 -3.66 44.88
N VAL A 814 -5.24 -4.24 45.66
CA VAL A 814 -6.50 -4.80 45.16
C VAL A 814 -7.65 -3.83 45.44
N ILE A 815 -8.38 -3.44 44.40
CA ILE A 815 -9.63 -2.65 44.47
C ILE A 815 -10.80 -3.61 44.22
N ASP A 816 -11.73 -3.72 45.17
CA ASP A 816 -12.89 -4.63 45.02
C ASP A 816 -14.12 -3.85 44.53
N LEU A 817 -14.56 -4.15 43.30
CA LEU A 817 -15.78 -3.62 42.69
C LEU A 817 -16.91 -4.67 42.63
N GLY A 818 -16.70 -5.86 43.21
CA GLY A 818 -17.66 -6.96 43.16
C GLY A 818 -18.99 -6.65 43.88
N GLY A 819 -18.99 -5.67 44.79
CA GLY A 819 -20.18 -5.18 45.48
C GLY A 819 -21.03 -4.16 44.71
N LEU A 820 -20.57 -3.67 43.56
CA LEU A 820 -21.31 -2.70 42.73
C LEU A 820 -22.26 -3.40 41.74
N PRO A 821 -23.40 -2.77 41.38
CA PRO A 821 -24.20 -3.15 40.21
C PRO A 821 -23.35 -3.20 38.92
N SER A 822 -23.72 -4.04 37.95
CA SER A 822 -22.89 -4.29 36.75
C SER A 822 -22.61 -3.03 35.93
N THR A 823 -23.60 -2.15 35.75
CA THR A 823 -23.45 -0.88 35.01
C THR A 823 -22.49 0.09 35.69
N ASP A 824 -22.53 0.16 37.03
CA ASP A 824 -21.67 1.05 37.81
C ASP A 824 -20.24 0.51 37.90
N ARG A 825 -20.09 -0.82 37.83
CA ARG A 825 -18.79 -1.50 37.83
C ARG A 825 -17.98 -1.23 36.57
N GLU A 826 -18.61 -1.27 35.40
CA GLU A 826 -17.94 -1.00 34.12
C GLU A 826 -17.51 0.47 34.02
N ALA A 827 -18.40 1.39 34.42
CA ALA A 827 -18.09 2.82 34.48
C ALA A 827 -16.94 3.13 35.46
N GLU A 828 -16.95 2.52 36.65
CA GLU A 828 -15.87 2.72 37.62
C GLU A 828 -14.55 2.05 37.18
N LEU A 829 -14.60 0.89 36.52
CA LEU A 829 -13.41 0.27 35.93
C LEU A 829 -12.79 1.18 34.87
N ALA A 830 -13.57 1.70 33.93
CA ALA A 830 -13.10 2.63 32.91
C ALA A 830 -12.45 3.87 33.54
N ARG A 831 -13.09 4.45 34.57
CA ARG A 831 -12.55 5.57 35.33
C ARG A 831 -11.21 5.24 36.01
N LEU A 832 -11.05 4.02 36.52
CA LEU A 832 -9.79 3.56 37.13
C LEU A 832 -8.68 3.37 36.08
N VAL A 833 -9.01 2.84 34.90
CA VAL A 833 -8.07 2.72 33.77
C VAL A 833 -7.60 4.10 33.32
N ASP A 834 -8.53 5.02 33.05
CA ASP A 834 -8.21 6.36 32.59
C ASP A 834 -7.36 7.11 33.61
N ARG A 835 -7.73 7.02 34.90
CA ARG A 835 -6.94 7.66 35.96
C ARG A 835 -5.53 7.09 36.05
N ASP A 836 -5.36 5.77 35.93
CA ASP A 836 -4.03 5.17 36.01
C ASP A 836 -3.16 5.51 34.79
N ALA A 837 -3.77 5.60 33.59
CA ALA A 837 -3.10 6.04 32.38
C ALA A 837 -2.69 7.52 32.43
N GLN A 838 -3.53 8.39 33.00
CA GLN A 838 -3.32 9.85 33.05
C GLN A 838 -2.47 10.33 34.24
N THR A 839 -2.10 9.44 35.16
CA THR A 839 -1.23 9.83 36.28
C THR A 839 0.24 9.75 35.84
N GLY A 840 0.93 10.89 35.73
CA GLY A 840 2.35 10.96 35.34
C GLY A 840 3.30 10.22 36.29
N PHE A 841 4.58 10.15 35.90
CA PHE A 841 5.69 9.61 36.70
C PHE A 841 6.73 10.70 36.97
N ASP A 842 7.28 10.70 38.19
CA ASP A 842 8.46 11.50 38.52
C ASP A 842 9.72 10.67 38.21
N LEU A 843 10.44 11.06 37.15
CA LEU A 843 11.61 10.32 36.67
C LEU A 843 12.77 10.29 37.67
N ALA A 844 12.88 11.29 38.56
CA ALA A 844 13.95 11.38 39.54
C ALA A 844 13.69 10.54 40.79
N ARG A 845 12.42 10.37 41.18
CA ARG A 845 12.03 9.64 42.39
C ARG A 845 11.67 8.18 42.13
N GLY A 846 11.06 7.86 41.00
CA GLY A 846 10.53 6.53 40.72
C GLY A 846 9.54 6.02 41.79
N PRO A 847 9.15 4.73 41.74
CA PRO A 847 9.40 3.78 40.66
C PRO A 847 8.64 4.17 39.38
N LEU A 848 9.23 3.86 38.22
CA LEU A 848 8.68 4.20 36.89
C LEU A 848 7.75 3.12 36.33
N LEU A 849 7.13 2.37 37.24
CA LEU A 849 6.13 1.37 36.96
C LEU A 849 5.15 1.26 38.15
N ARG A 850 3.88 0.99 37.85
CA ARG A 850 2.80 0.78 38.82
C ARG A 850 1.96 -0.41 38.40
N ALA A 851 1.51 -1.17 39.40
CA ALA A 851 0.60 -2.30 39.21
C ALA A 851 -0.59 -2.17 40.17
N ARG A 852 -1.79 -2.53 39.72
CA ARG A 852 -3.01 -2.64 40.54
C ARG A 852 -3.85 -3.81 40.05
N ALA A 853 -4.58 -4.45 40.96
CA ALA A 853 -5.61 -5.41 40.62
C ALA A 853 -6.99 -4.84 40.93
N VAL A 854 -7.97 -5.09 40.08
CA VAL A 854 -9.38 -4.72 40.27
C VAL A 854 -10.19 -6.00 40.23
N ARG A 855 -10.84 -6.34 41.34
CA ARG A 855 -11.73 -7.51 41.40
C ARG A 855 -13.12 -7.11 40.92
N LEU A 856 -13.57 -7.72 39.83
CA LEU A 856 -14.87 -7.44 39.21
C LEU A 856 -15.92 -8.48 39.65
N ALA A 857 -15.52 -9.74 39.78
CA ALA A 857 -16.33 -10.85 40.29
C ALA A 857 -15.41 -11.96 40.86
N PRO A 858 -15.94 -13.02 41.51
CA PRO A 858 -15.11 -14.08 42.08
C PRO A 858 -14.14 -14.77 41.09
N GLN A 859 -14.43 -14.72 39.79
CA GLN A 859 -13.59 -15.26 38.71
C GLN A 859 -13.34 -14.24 37.60
N SER A 860 -13.42 -12.94 37.89
CA SER A 860 -13.14 -11.90 36.92
C SER A 860 -12.35 -10.79 37.59
N ASN A 861 -11.14 -10.56 37.12
CA ASN A 861 -10.22 -9.54 37.64
C ASN A 861 -9.67 -8.73 36.48
N ALA A 862 -9.37 -7.45 36.70
CA ALA A 862 -8.54 -6.67 35.80
C ALA A 862 -7.19 -6.39 36.48
N ILE A 863 -6.10 -6.44 35.72
CA ILE A 863 -4.76 -6.01 36.16
C ILE A 863 -4.44 -4.72 35.39
N LEU A 864 -4.23 -3.63 36.13
CA LEU A 864 -3.77 -2.36 35.58
C LEU A 864 -2.27 -2.30 35.78
N PHE A 865 -1.51 -2.29 34.69
CA PHE A 865 -0.06 -2.23 34.73
C PHE A 865 0.42 -1.11 33.82
N THR A 866 1.08 -0.12 34.40
CA THR A 866 1.47 1.10 33.68
C THR A 866 2.93 1.41 33.97
N MET A 867 3.71 1.75 32.95
CA MET A 867 5.13 2.09 33.06
C MET A 867 5.46 3.33 32.23
N HIS A 868 6.58 3.99 32.52
CA HIS A 868 7.06 5.09 31.70
C HIS A 868 7.91 4.60 30.52
N HIS A 869 7.78 5.22 29.36
CA HIS A 869 8.50 4.83 28.14
C HIS A 869 10.04 4.92 28.25
N ILE A 870 10.55 5.67 29.24
CA ILE A 870 12.00 5.79 29.48
C ILE A 870 12.64 4.49 30.02
N VAL A 871 11.84 3.58 30.60
CA VAL A 871 12.31 2.29 31.14
C VAL A 871 11.83 1.09 30.34
N SER A 872 11.00 1.29 29.31
CA SER A 872 10.40 0.21 28.52
C SER A 872 9.91 0.69 27.16
N ASP A 873 9.88 -0.21 26.18
CA ASP A 873 9.37 -0.01 24.82
C ASP A 873 8.48 -1.21 24.39
N GLY A 874 7.97 -1.20 23.16
CA GLY A 874 7.11 -2.28 22.66
C GLY A 874 7.75 -3.67 22.67
N TRP A 875 9.07 -3.78 22.46
CA TRP A 875 9.79 -5.05 22.53
C TRP A 875 9.92 -5.54 23.98
N SER A 876 10.28 -4.62 24.88
CA SER A 876 10.44 -4.87 26.31
C SER A 876 9.14 -5.32 26.97
N VAL A 877 8.00 -4.79 26.52
CA VAL A 877 6.66 -5.24 26.94
C VAL A 877 6.43 -6.72 26.60
N GLY A 878 6.80 -7.17 25.41
CA GLY A 878 6.67 -8.58 25.01
C GLY A 878 7.47 -9.51 25.93
N VAL A 879 8.73 -9.17 26.20
CA VAL A 879 9.60 -9.92 27.13
C VAL A 879 9.01 -9.95 28.54
N LEU A 880 8.47 -8.82 29.01
CA LEU A 880 7.86 -8.72 30.34
C LEU A 880 6.63 -9.63 30.46
N VAL A 881 5.74 -9.63 29.48
CA VAL A 881 4.53 -10.48 29.49
C VAL A 881 4.91 -11.97 29.48
N GLU A 882 5.90 -12.36 28.67
CA GLU A 882 6.40 -13.74 28.61
C GLU A 882 7.01 -14.19 29.94
N GLU A 883 7.87 -13.36 30.54
CA GLU A 883 8.52 -13.70 31.80
C GLU A 883 7.54 -13.73 32.98
N VAL A 884 6.60 -12.77 33.08
CA VAL A 884 5.55 -12.78 34.12
C VAL A 884 4.72 -14.06 34.00
N SER A 885 4.32 -14.44 32.78
CA SER A 885 3.54 -15.66 32.53
C SER A 885 4.31 -16.91 32.91
N THR A 886 5.59 -16.99 32.52
CA THR A 886 6.48 -18.13 32.82
C THR A 886 6.71 -18.27 34.32
N ILE A 887 7.00 -17.18 35.02
CA ILE A 887 7.23 -17.17 36.47
C ILE A 887 5.94 -17.49 37.21
N TYR A 888 4.81 -16.92 36.81
CA TYR A 888 3.50 -17.23 37.40
C TYR A 888 3.19 -18.73 37.32
N GLN A 889 3.42 -19.36 36.15
CA GLN A 889 3.23 -20.81 35.98
C GLN A 889 4.22 -21.62 36.82
N ALA A 890 5.47 -21.17 36.98
CA ALA A 890 6.47 -21.86 37.80
C ALA A 890 6.20 -21.74 39.31
N LEU A 891 5.49 -20.71 39.75
CA LEU A 891 5.11 -20.49 41.15
C LEU A 891 3.78 -21.16 41.54
N ARG A 892 2.97 -21.55 40.56
CA ARG A 892 1.70 -22.27 40.71
C ARG A 892 1.95 -23.76 40.93
#